data_AF-A0A947VY57-F1
#
_entry.id   AF-A0A947VY57-F1
#
_cell.length_a   1.000
_cell.length_b   1.000
_cell.length_c   1.000
_cell.angle_alpha   90.00
_cell.angle_beta   90.00
_cell.angle_gamma   90.00
#
_symmetry.space_group_name_H-M   'P 1'
#
loop_
_entity.id
_entity.type
_entity.pdbx_description
1 polymer ?
#
loop_
_entity_poly.entity_id
_entity_poly.type
_entity_poly.pdbx_seq_one_letter_code
_entity_poly.pdbx_strand_id
1 'polypeptide(L)'
;MPVAISKLAKKLGFTESEMKAQILSLGFEADDDIEDDVADLIIDELTGRNEKSASDIYEEMSEQEREREIVKTQRKKRAGKGDRSKRKSSELVGVNNISGVIEIPESISVKELAEKTGLSAAMLIGSLMKNGILANINQIIDFDTALIITDGQGFTLKKKRTEGSAKDIFLGNLEKLLSEDEKTDLKKRPPVVSIMGHVDHGKTTLLDAIRDANVVSTESGGITQHIGAYQVEKNGEKITFLDTPGHEAFTAMRARGARATDIAILVVAADDGVMPQTVEAINHAKEAGIPVIVAINKMDKPGANPDRVKAELAEHGLQPEDWSGDTIMVPVSALKKEGLDKLLETVLLVAEVLELKANPNRPAVGTVVESHLDPNLGPVATILINTGTMSVTDNIVVGKAFGRVKMLRDHTGKKLESIGPSDTAQLAGLSETVKSGQILQVVKDEKTARQRSVHIHDLFREEEMIKAGMGMQEILHRIKEGSLKLLKVILKADTNGSLEAIKQSLAKVKSDDVAIKVIHSGVGSITESDVMMAATSPGSLVIGFHTEANSQVRRMAERARVEVVTYNVIYEIIDDLTKLLSGMLEPEIVTTELGKFKVQKIFFTGKGEMVVGGKISDGVLRKGAHLRVLRDKVVIGIGELAGLKLVNEDVDELEKGQECGVRYKGKIKIEEHDVLEAWIQEKKMKTL
;
A
#
# COMPACT_ATOMS: atom_id res chain seq x y z
N MET A 1 -43.73 -32.10 -15.41
CA MET A 1 -44.36 -31.11 -16.34
C MET A 1 -45.34 -30.31 -15.50
N PRO A 2 -45.53 -28.99 -15.70
CA PRO A 2 -46.43 -28.22 -14.86
C PRO A 2 -47.86 -28.79 -14.94
N VAL A 3 -48.50 -28.93 -13.77
CA VAL A 3 -49.78 -29.58 -13.55
C VAL A 3 -50.84 -28.52 -13.34
N ALA A 4 -51.85 -28.51 -14.22
CA ALA A 4 -52.99 -27.60 -14.09
C ALA A 4 -53.76 -27.83 -12.79
N ILE A 5 -54.05 -26.75 -12.05
CA ILE A 5 -54.80 -26.80 -10.79
C ILE A 5 -56.18 -27.43 -11.01
N SER A 6 -56.86 -27.15 -12.12
CA SER A 6 -58.14 -27.81 -12.47
C SER A 6 -58.05 -29.34 -12.46
N LYS A 7 -56.91 -29.89 -12.88
CA LYS A 7 -56.65 -31.34 -12.94
C LYS A 7 -56.31 -31.88 -11.55
N LEU A 8 -55.57 -31.12 -10.75
CA LEU A 8 -55.23 -31.43 -9.36
C LEU A 8 -56.48 -31.43 -8.45
N ALA A 9 -57.31 -30.39 -8.58
CA ALA A 9 -58.57 -30.23 -7.87
C ALA A 9 -59.52 -31.40 -8.15
N LYS A 10 -59.64 -31.79 -9.42
CA LYS A 10 -60.48 -32.94 -9.84
C LYS A 10 -59.97 -34.27 -9.29
N LYS A 11 -58.65 -34.43 -9.13
CA LYS A 11 -58.02 -35.65 -8.58
C LYS A 11 -58.26 -35.78 -7.07
N LEU A 12 -58.32 -34.65 -6.36
CA LEU A 12 -58.54 -34.60 -4.91
C LEU A 12 -60.00 -34.36 -4.50
N GLY A 13 -60.90 -34.16 -5.48
CA GLY A 13 -62.34 -34.00 -5.25
C GLY A 13 -62.78 -32.60 -4.81
N PHE A 14 -61.93 -31.59 -4.99
CA PHE A 14 -62.23 -30.18 -4.69
C PHE A 14 -62.69 -29.41 -5.93
N THR A 15 -63.39 -28.30 -5.73
CA THR A 15 -63.56 -27.31 -6.81
C THR A 15 -62.25 -26.54 -7.03
N GLU A 16 -62.06 -26.01 -8.23
CA GLU A 16 -60.80 -25.31 -8.58
C GLU A 16 -60.54 -24.08 -7.69
N SER A 17 -61.60 -23.37 -7.31
CA SER A 17 -61.51 -22.23 -6.37
C SER A 17 -61.15 -22.65 -4.94
N GLU A 18 -61.65 -23.79 -4.46
CA GLU A 18 -61.28 -24.34 -3.15
C GLU A 18 -59.83 -24.84 -3.14
N MET A 19 -59.39 -25.45 -4.25
CA MET A 19 -58.02 -25.92 -4.39
C MET A 19 -57.03 -24.75 -4.36
N LYS A 20 -57.31 -23.65 -5.08
CA LYS A 20 -56.48 -22.44 -5.02
C LYS A 20 -56.41 -21.85 -3.61
N ALA A 21 -57.52 -21.85 -2.86
CA ALA A 21 -57.55 -21.35 -1.49
C ALA A 21 -56.71 -22.23 -0.53
N GLN A 22 -56.78 -23.56 -0.68
CA GLN A 22 -55.94 -24.50 0.09
C GLN A 22 -54.45 -24.27 -0.18
N ILE A 23 -54.07 -24.08 -1.44
CA ILE A 23 -52.66 -23.88 -1.86
C ILE A 23 -52.12 -22.56 -1.29
N LEU A 24 -52.92 -21.49 -1.33
CA LEU A 24 -52.56 -20.21 -0.71
C LEU A 24 -52.43 -20.33 0.81
N SER A 25 -53.28 -21.12 1.47
CA SER A 25 -53.21 -21.34 2.91
C SER A 25 -51.96 -22.12 3.35
N LEU A 26 -51.43 -22.96 2.45
CA LEU A 26 -50.16 -23.68 2.61
C LEU A 26 -48.94 -22.81 2.24
N GLY A 27 -49.15 -21.56 1.83
CA GLY A 27 -48.10 -20.57 1.58
C GLY A 27 -47.50 -20.62 0.18
N PHE A 28 -48.12 -21.31 -0.77
CA PHE A 28 -47.69 -21.38 -2.17
C PHE A 28 -48.51 -20.43 -3.07
N GLU A 29 -47.91 -19.93 -4.15
CA GLU A 29 -48.61 -19.12 -5.15
C GLU A 29 -49.58 -19.99 -5.97
N ALA A 30 -50.79 -19.49 -6.23
CA ALA A 30 -51.90 -20.26 -6.81
C ALA A 30 -52.18 -19.87 -8.27
N ASP A 31 -51.17 -20.00 -9.12
CA ASP A 31 -51.29 -19.83 -10.58
C ASP A 31 -51.95 -21.04 -11.24
N ASP A 32 -52.53 -20.89 -12.45
CA ASP A 32 -53.34 -21.95 -13.08
C ASP A 32 -52.59 -23.28 -13.30
N ASP A 33 -51.27 -23.25 -13.39
CA ASP A 33 -50.39 -24.42 -13.47
C ASP A 33 -49.32 -24.36 -12.37
N ILE A 34 -49.05 -25.50 -11.70
CA ILE A 34 -48.06 -25.62 -10.62
C ILE A 34 -47.01 -26.66 -10.99
N GLU A 35 -45.77 -26.50 -10.57
CA GLU A 35 -44.71 -27.49 -10.78
C GLU A 35 -45.06 -28.85 -10.14
N ASP A 36 -44.60 -29.93 -10.77
CA ASP A 36 -44.99 -31.33 -10.49
C ASP A 36 -44.62 -31.74 -9.05
N ASP A 37 -43.45 -31.31 -8.59
CA ASP A 37 -42.91 -31.56 -7.25
C ASP A 37 -43.69 -30.81 -6.15
N VAL A 38 -44.14 -29.59 -6.44
CA VAL A 38 -45.01 -28.83 -5.53
C VAL A 38 -46.41 -29.43 -5.49
N ALA A 39 -46.94 -29.90 -6.63
CA ALA A 39 -48.23 -30.57 -6.71
C ALA A 39 -48.25 -31.89 -5.90
N ASP A 40 -47.17 -32.66 -5.93
CA ASP A 40 -47.02 -33.88 -5.13
C ASP A 40 -46.96 -33.59 -3.62
N LEU A 41 -46.24 -32.54 -3.21
CA LEU A 41 -46.23 -32.07 -1.81
C LEU A 41 -47.62 -31.65 -1.31
N ILE A 42 -48.40 -30.95 -2.14
CA ILE A 42 -49.77 -30.56 -1.81
C ILE A 42 -50.69 -31.77 -1.71
N ILE A 43 -50.53 -32.78 -2.58
CA ILE A 43 -51.29 -34.03 -2.50
C ILE A 43 -50.96 -34.78 -1.20
N ASP A 44 -49.69 -34.87 -0.85
CA ASP A 44 -49.24 -35.62 0.33
C ASP A 44 -49.76 -34.98 1.63
N GLU A 45 -49.75 -33.65 1.71
CA GLU A 45 -50.27 -32.92 2.88
C GLU A 45 -51.80 -33.03 2.99
N LEU A 46 -52.54 -32.89 1.88
CA LEU A 46 -54.01 -32.90 1.88
C LEU A 46 -54.63 -34.29 1.99
N THR A 47 -53.92 -35.35 1.57
CA THR A 47 -54.41 -36.73 1.66
C THR A 47 -54.04 -37.41 2.98
N GLY A 48 -53.24 -36.75 3.83
CA GLY A 48 -52.97 -37.17 5.21
C GLY A 48 -52.31 -38.55 5.32
N ARG A 49 -51.58 -39.00 4.29
CA ARG A 49 -50.84 -40.28 4.33
C ARG A 49 -49.46 -40.09 4.97
N ASN A 50 -49.45 -39.93 6.28
CA ASN A 50 -48.24 -40.02 7.10
C ASN A 50 -48.34 -41.23 8.05
N GLU A 51 -47.74 -42.35 7.65
CA GLU A 51 -47.22 -43.35 8.58
C GLU A 51 -45.80 -43.75 8.12
N LYS A 52 -44.87 -42.84 8.38
CA LYS A 52 -43.47 -43.09 8.81
C LYS A 52 -42.81 -41.73 9.04
N SER A 53 -42.29 -41.52 10.24
CA SER A 53 -41.70 -40.24 10.65
C SER A 53 -40.39 -40.00 9.90
N ALA A 54 -40.09 -38.74 9.56
CA ALA A 54 -38.82 -38.33 8.98
C ALA A 54 -37.59 -38.73 9.84
N SER A 55 -37.80 -39.04 11.13
CA SER A 55 -36.80 -39.65 12.02
C SER A 55 -36.41 -41.08 11.59
N ASP A 56 -37.38 -41.87 11.12
CA ASP A 56 -37.18 -43.30 10.82
C ASP A 56 -36.46 -43.47 9.47
N ILE A 57 -36.71 -42.54 8.54
CA ILE A 57 -36.00 -42.45 7.24
C ILE A 57 -34.56 -41.97 7.45
N TYR A 58 -34.34 -41.03 8.38
CA TYR A 58 -32.99 -40.58 8.74
C TYR A 58 -32.19 -41.66 9.48
N GLU A 59 -32.82 -42.45 10.34
CA GLU A 59 -32.16 -43.58 11.00
C GLU A 59 -31.76 -44.67 10.00
N GLU A 60 -32.64 -45.09 9.08
CA GLU A 60 -32.32 -46.08 8.04
C GLU A 60 -31.22 -45.58 7.06
N MET A 61 -31.24 -44.30 6.67
CA MET A 61 -30.18 -43.69 5.86
C MET A 61 -28.85 -43.62 6.60
N SER A 62 -28.87 -43.29 7.90
CA SER A 62 -27.67 -43.22 8.73
C SER A 62 -27.06 -44.60 9.02
N GLU A 63 -27.89 -45.65 9.10
CA GLU A 63 -27.43 -47.02 9.27
C GLU A 63 -26.80 -47.58 7.98
N GLN A 64 -27.38 -47.28 6.80
CA GLN A 64 -26.78 -47.64 5.52
C GLN A 64 -25.46 -46.89 5.22
N GLU A 65 -25.34 -45.64 5.66
CA GLU A 65 -24.08 -44.88 5.56
C GLU A 65 -23.02 -45.38 6.54
N ARG A 66 -23.42 -45.74 7.76
CA ARG A 66 -22.53 -46.39 8.75
C ARG A 66 -22.05 -47.77 8.29
N GLU A 67 -22.89 -48.60 7.69
CA GLU A 67 -22.47 -49.89 7.13
C GLU A 67 -21.49 -49.71 5.95
N ARG A 68 -21.69 -48.68 5.10
CA ARG A 68 -20.77 -48.33 3.99
C ARG A 68 -19.43 -47.78 4.49
N GLU A 69 -19.40 -47.07 5.62
CA GLU A 69 -18.16 -46.60 6.26
C GLU A 69 -17.43 -47.70 7.05
N ILE A 70 -18.17 -48.62 7.70
CA ILE A 70 -17.59 -49.76 8.43
C ILE A 70 -16.88 -50.72 7.45
N VAL A 71 -17.45 -50.96 6.26
CA VAL A 71 -16.81 -51.79 5.21
C VAL A 71 -15.57 -51.12 4.60
N LYS A 72 -15.51 -49.78 4.53
CA LYS A 72 -14.32 -49.04 4.06
C LYS A 72 -13.20 -48.95 5.11
N THR A 73 -13.54 -49.02 6.40
CA THR A 73 -12.56 -48.86 7.49
C THR A 73 -12.03 -50.21 8.02
N GLN A 74 -12.76 -51.32 7.81
CA GLN A 74 -12.34 -52.67 8.20
C GLN A 74 -11.31 -53.34 7.26
N ARG A 75 -10.98 -52.75 6.12
CA ARG A 75 -9.88 -53.24 5.23
C ARG A 75 -8.49 -52.71 5.56
N LYS A 76 -8.32 -51.84 6.57
CA LYS A 76 -7.00 -51.24 6.89
C LYS A 76 -6.47 -51.38 8.32
N LYS A 77 -7.13 -52.13 9.21
CA LYS A 77 -6.56 -52.45 10.55
C LYS A 77 -6.86 -53.88 10.99
N ARG A 78 -6.15 -54.84 10.38
CA ARG A 78 -5.83 -56.14 11.00
C ARG A 78 -4.37 -56.11 11.42
N ALA A 79 -4.11 -55.71 12.67
CA ALA A 79 -2.97 -56.13 13.49
C ALA A 79 -3.02 -55.34 14.81
N GLY A 80 -3.11 -56.02 15.95
CA GLY A 80 -2.93 -55.42 17.28
C GLY A 80 -4.12 -55.61 18.21
N LYS A 81 -4.11 -56.74 18.91
CA LYS A 81 -5.04 -57.20 19.95
C LYS A 81 -4.75 -56.48 21.29
N GLY A 82 -5.75 -56.16 22.10
CA GLY A 82 -5.53 -55.64 23.46
C GLY A 82 -6.81 -55.32 24.25
N ASP A 83 -7.32 -56.35 24.91
CA ASP A 83 -8.45 -56.46 25.84
C ASP A 83 -8.45 -55.45 27.03
N ARG A 84 -9.61 -54.83 27.35
CA ARG A 84 -10.30 -55.01 28.66
C ARG A 84 -11.54 -54.12 28.88
N SER A 85 -12.60 -54.85 29.26
CA SER A 85 -13.87 -54.48 29.89
C SER A 85 -13.76 -53.64 31.19
N LYS A 86 -14.68 -52.68 31.41
CA LYS A 86 -15.71 -52.75 32.49
C LYS A 86 -16.64 -51.52 32.58
N ARG A 87 -17.95 -51.84 32.60
CA ARG A 87 -19.12 -51.20 33.24
C ARG A 87 -18.91 -50.02 34.20
N LYS A 88 -19.80 -49.01 34.09
CA LYS A 88 -20.82 -48.62 35.11
C LYS A 88 -21.64 -47.42 34.61
N SER A 89 -22.95 -47.62 34.40
CA SER A 89 -24.08 -47.19 35.25
C SER A 89 -24.46 -45.73 35.08
N SER A 90 -25.66 -45.53 34.52
CA SER A 90 -26.43 -44.30 34.47
C SER A 90 -26.70 -43.77 35.88
N GLU A 91 -26.21 -42.58 36.18
CA GLU A 91 -26.76 -41.73 37.23
C GLU A 91 -27.41 -40.52 36.55
N LEU A 92 -28.68 -40.30 36.92
CA LEU A 92 -29.38 -39.06 36.66
C LEU A 92 -28.58 -37.91 37.30
N VAL A 93 -28.13 -36.95 36.49
CA VAL A 93 -27.62 -35.67 36.99
C VAL A 93 -28.65 -34.60 36.68
N GLY A 94 -29.09 -33.95 37.74
CA GLY A 94 -30.14 -32.95 37.76
C GLY A 94 -29.81 -31.68 36.99
N VAL A 95 -30.89 -30.96 36.72
CA VAL A 95 -30.90 -29.59 36.20
C VAL A 95 -30.16 -28.70 37.20
N ASN A 96 -28.93 -28.32 36.86
CA ASN A 96 -28.23 -27.24 37.54
C ASN A 96 -28.45 -25.95 36.76
N ASN A 97 -29.14 -24.99 37.37
CA ASN A 97 -29.11 -23.59 36.97
C ASN A 97 -27.66 -23.08 37.10
N ILE A 98 -26.97 -22.90 35.98
CA ILE A 98 -25.65 -22.27 35.95
C ILE A 98 -25.88 -20.76 35.85
N SER A 99 -25.98 -20.07 36.99
CA SER A 99 -25.73 -18.63 37.03
C SER A 99 -24.22 -18.43 37.07
N GLY A 100 -23.62 -18.09 35.93
CA GLY A 100 -22.17 -17.95 35.79
C GLY A 100 -21.79 -16.89 34.76
N VAL A 101 -20.64 -16.27 34.97
CA VAL A 101 -20.02 -15.36 34.01
C VAL A 101 -19.48 -16.18 32.85
N ILE A 102 -19.94 -15.91 31.61
CA ILE A 102 -19.57 -16.69 30.43
C ILE A 102 -18.73 -15.83 29.50
N GLU A 103 -17.59 -16.36 29.07
CA GLU A 103 -16.67 -15.67 28.15
C GLU A 103 -16.94 -16.02 26.68
N ILE A 104 -17.25 -14.99 25.89
CA ILE A 104 -17.54 -15.10 24.44
C ILE A 104 -16.59 -14.25 23.58
N PRO A 105 -16.20 -14.72 22.38
CA PRO A 105 -15.37 -13.94 21.44
C PRO A 105 -16.13 -12.73 20.86
N GLU A 106 -15.45 -11.89 20.06
CA GLU A 106 -16.06 -10.67 19.46
C GLU A 106 -17.26 -10.95 18.56
N SER A 107 -17.24 -12.11 17.91
CA SER A 107 -18.33 -12.61 17.07
C SER A 107 -18.48 -14.10 17.30
N ILE A 108 -19.72 -14.56 17.50
CA ILE A 108 -20.06 -15.95 17.82
C ILE A 108 -21.24 -16.40 16.97
N SER A 109 -21.31 -17.67 16.59
CA SER A 109 -22.51 -18.20 15.93
C SER A 109 -23.64 -18.41 16.93
N VAL A 110 -24.90 -18.30 16.49
CA VAL A 110 -26.07 -18.55 17.37
C VAL A 110 -26.02 -19.96 17.97
N LYS A 111 -25.54 -20.95 17.19
CA LYS A 111 -25.29 -22.32 17.67
C LYS A 111 -24.28 -22.37 18.82
N GLU A 112 -23.12 -21.75 18.64
CA GLU A 112 -22.06 -21.74 19.66
C GLU A 112 -22.47 -20.96 20.92
N LEU A 113 -23.26 -19.89 20.74
CA LEU A 113 -23.81 -19.13 21.87
C LEU A 113 -24.82 -19.96 22.66
N ALA A 114 -25.69 -20.71 21.98
CA ALA A 114 -26.64 -21.64 22.61
C ALA A 114 -25.90 -22.71 23.43
N GLU A 115 -24.87 -23.33 22.84
CA GLU A 115 -24.05 -24.36 23.50
C GLU A 115 -23.31 -23.82 24.72
N LYS A 116 -22.79 -22.58 24.67
CA LYS A 116 -22.06 -21.95 25.78
C LYS A 116 -22.95 -21.46 26.91
N THR A 117 -24.13 -20.93 26.58
CA THR A 117 -25.09 -20.38 27.56
C THR A 117 -26.05 -21.43 28.10
N GLY A 118 -26.12 -22.61 27.46
CA GLY A 118 -27.12 -23.63 27.77
C GLY A 118 -28.53 -23.24 27.34
N LEU A 119 -28.69 -22.14 26.59
CA LEU A 119 -29.98 -21.67 26.08
C LEU A 119 -30.36 -22.42 24.80
N SER A 120 -31.68 -22.51 24.55
CA SER A 120 -32.20 -23.08 23.30
C SER A 120 -31.86 -22.18 22.10
N ALA A 121 -31.31 -22.78 21.03
CA ALA A 121 -31.04 -22.06 19.78
C ALA A 121 -32.31 -21.40 19.20
N ALA A 122 -33.48 -22.04 19.35
CA ALA A 122 -34.76 -21.48 18.91
C ALA A 122 -35.14 -20.21 19.69
N MET A 123 -34.81 -20.14 20.99
CA MET A 123 -35.08 -18.98 21.83
C MET A 123 -34.18 -17.79 21.45
N LEU A 124 -32.90 -18.05 21.16
CA LEU A 124 -31.95 -17.02 20.70
C LEU A 124 -32.36 -16.48 19.32
N ILE A 125 -32.74 -17.35 18.38
CA ILE A 125 -33.28 -16.95 17.07
C ILE A 125 -34.54 -16.10 17.24
N GLY A 126 -35.47 -16.52 18.09
CA GLY A 126 -36.70 -15.75 18.36
C GLY A 126 -36.42 -14.36 18.96
N SER A 127 -35.38 -14.25 19.80
CA SER A 127 -34.96 -12.95 20.38
C SER A 127 -34.27 -12.05 19.36
N LEU A 128 -33.50 -12.61 18.43
CA LEU A 128 -32.93 -11.87 17.29
C LEU A 128 -34.03 -11.34 16.38
N MET A 129 -35.05 -12.17 16.07
CA MET A 129 -36.18 -11.75 15.24
C MET A 129 -37.00 -10.62 15.90
N LYS A 130 -37.19 -10.66 17.23
CA LYS A 130 -37.84 -9.57 17.98
C LYS A 130 -37.07 -8.25 17.92
N ASN A 131 -35.75 -8.33 17.79
CA ASN A 131 -34.87 -7.17 17.60
C ASN A 131 -34.66 -6.82 16.11
N GLY A 132 -35.47 -7.37 15.20
CA GLY A 132 -35.48 -7.03 13.77
C GLY A 132 -34.44 -7.76 12.92
N ILE A 133 -33.74 -8.76 13.46
CA ILE A 133 -32.70 -9.52 12.77
C ILE A 133 -33.22 -10.91 12.42
N LEU A 134 -33.43 -11.17 11.13
CA LEU A 134 -33.72 -12.51 10.62
C LEU A 134 -32.43 -13.33 10.63
N ALA A 135 -32.38 -14.38 11.46
CA ALA A 135 -31.18 -15.18 11.69
C ALA A 135 -31.49 -16.68 11.64
N ASN A 136 -30.52 -17.47 11.13
CA ASN A 136 -30.55 -18.93 11.22
C ASN A 136 -29.55 -19.44 12.28
N ILE A 137 -29.51 -20.75 12.52
CA ILE A 137 -28.68 -21.34 13.59
C ILE A 137 -27.16 -21.11 13.41
N ASN A 138 -26.71 -20.89 12.17
CA ASN A 138 -25.31 -20.65 11.82
C ASN A 138 -24.97 -19.15 11.70
N GLN A 139 -25.94 -18.26 11.93
CA GLN A 139 -25.74 -16.82 11.83
C GLN A 139 -24.67 -16.36 12.83
N ILE A 140 -23.72 -15.57 12.35
CA ILE A 140 -22.70 -14.94 13.19
C ILE A 140 -23.27 -13.62 13.72
N ILE A 141 -23.16 -13.43 15.02
CA ILE A 141 -23.59 -12.22 15.74
C ILE A 141 -22.42 -11.66 16.54
N ASP A 142 -22.37 -10.35 16.68
CA ASP A 142 -21.37 -9.61 17.45
C ASP A 142 -21.67 -9.63 18.95
N PHE A 143 -20.67 -9.28 19.76
CA PHE A 143 -20.76 -9.28 21.22
C PHE A 143 -21.92 -8.43 21.75
N ASP A 144 -22.16 -7.25 21.17
CA ASP A 144 -23.20 -6.33 21.65
C ASP A 144 -24.60 -6.90 21.38
N THR A 145 -24.82 -7.48 20.19
CA THR A 145 -26.06 -8.22 19.90
C THR A 145 -26.21 -9.44 20.79
N ALA A 146 -25.14 -10.21 21.04
CA ALA A 146 -25.16 -11.35 21.95
C ALA A 146 -25.51 -10.94 23.39
N LEU A 147 -25.04 -9.77 23.84
CA LEU A 147 -25.38 -9.20 25.14
C LEU A 147 -26.87 -8.85 25.21
N ILE A 148 -27.41 -8.19 24.19
CA ILE A 148 -28.82 -7.79 24.14
C ILE A 148 -29.75 -9.00 24.17
N ILE A 149 -29.47 -10.05 23.39
CA ILE A 149 -30.36 -11.23 23.31
C ILE A 149 -30.26 -12.16 24.53
N THR A 150 -29.19 -12.03 25.32
CA THR A 150 -29.02 -12.78 26.57
C THR A 150 -29.39 -11.96 27.81
N ASP A 151 -29.66 -10.67 27.64
CA ASP A 151 -30.08 -9.78 28.71
C ASP A 151 -31.43 -10.23 29.31
N GLY A 152 -31.52 -10.23 30.64
CA GLY A 152 -32.68 -10.74 31.38
C GLY A 152 -32.71 -12.27 31.62
N GLN A 153 -31.74 -13.05 31.10
CA GLN A 153 -31.65 -14.51 31.34
C GLN A 153 -30.70 -14.91 32.49
N GLY A 154 -30.20 -13.93 33.26
CA GLY A 154 -29.37 -14.19 34.45
C GLY A 154 -27.90 -14.51 34.16
N PHE A 155 -27.43 -14.33 32.92
CA PHE A 155 -26.04 -14.52 32.52
C PHE A 155 -25.32 -13.18 32.38
N THR A 156 -24.10 -13.10 32.91
CA THR A 156 -23.22 -11.95 32.66
C THR A 156 -22.19 -12.37 31.62
N LEU A 157 -22.36 -11.93 30.38
CA LEU A 157 -21.39 -12.17 29.32
C LEU A 157 -20.17 -11.27 29.54
N LYS A 158 -18.97 -11.85 29.64
CA LYS A 158 -17.72 -11.10 29.55
C LYS A 158 -17.10 -11.33 28.18
N LYS A 159 -16.64 -10.25 27.56
CA LYS A 159 -15.87 -10.35 26.32
C LYS A 159 -14.58 -11.12 26.62
N LYS A 160 -14.35 -12.25 25.96
CA LYS A 160 -13.12 -13.02 26.07
C LYS A 160 -11.98 -12.14 25.56
N ARG A 161 -11.25 -11.52 26.48
CA ARG A 161 -10.04 -10.76 26.18
C ARG A 161 -9.01 -11.74 25.67
N THR A 162 -8.90 -11.82 24.36
CA THR A 162 -7.83 -12.57 23.71
C THR A 162 -6.66 -11.58 23.64
N GLU A 163 -5.50 -11.95 24.19
CA GLU A 163 -4.22 -11.27 23.89
C GLU A 163 -4.22 -10.88 22.41
N GLY A 164 -4.21 -9.59 22.06
CA GLY A 164 -4.29 -9.03 20.70
C GLY A 164 -5.16 -9.79 19.68
N SER A 165 -6.35 -9.28 19.35
CA SER A 165 -7.13 -9.88 18.27
C SER A 165 -6.36 -9.80 16.95
N ALA A 166 -6.55 -10.76 16.05
CA ALA A 166 -5.92 -10.72 14.73
C ALA A 166 -6.32 -9.46 13.93
N LYS A 167 -7.48 -8.86 14.26
CA LYS A 167 -7.92 -7.55 13.74
C LYS A 167 -7.08 -6.39 14.30
N ASP A 168 -6.65 -6.42 15.56
CA ASP A 168 -5.81 -5.37 16.14
C ASP A 168 -4.39 -5.38 15.56
N ILE A 169 -3.84 -6.58 15.31
CA ILE A 169 -2.55 -6.75 14.61
C ILE A 169 -2.67 -6.28 13.15
N PHE A 170 -3.79 -6.59 12.50
CA PHE A 170 -4.08 -6.16 11.13
C PHE A 170 -4.25 -4.63 11.02
N LEU A 171 -5.01 -4.01 11.93
CA LEU A 171 -5.25 -2.57 11.97
C LEU A 171 -4.04 -1.76 12.46
N GLY A 172 -3.01 -2.42 12.99
CA GLY A 172 -1.83 -1.74 13.52
C GLY A 172 -2.12 -0.94 14.80
N ASN A 173 -3.13 -1.34 15.58
CA ASN A 173 -3.55 -0.65 16.81
C ASN A 173 -2.57 -0.93 17.96
N LEU A 174 -1.36 -0.41 17.84
CA LEU A 174 -0.30 -0.56 18.82
C LEU A 174 -0.73 -0.05 20.21
N GLU A 175 -1.49 1.05 20.27
CA GLU A 175 -1.99 1.63 21.52
C GLU A 175 -2.84 0.65 22.35
N LYS A 176 -3.72 -0.12 21.72
CA LYS A 176 -4.54 -1.11 22.44
C LYS A 176 -3.70 -2.23 23.04
N LEU A 177 -2.70 -2.69 22.29
CA LEU A 177 -1.78 -3.75 22.75
C LEU A 177 -0.86 -3.27 23.90
N LEU A 178 -0.54 -1.97 23.93
CA LEU A 178 0.28 -1.34 24.97
C LEU A 178 -0.53 -0.96 26.23
N SER A 179 -1.85 -0.74 26.11
CA SER A 179 -2.72 -0.25 27.19
C SER A 179 -3.12 -1.29 28.26
N GLU A 180 -2.67 -2.54 28.14
CA GLU A 180 -3.14 -3.66 28.96
C GLU A 180 -2.36 -3.86 30.28
N ASP A 181 -1.30 -3.09 30.54
CA ASP A 181 -0.39 -3.33 31.67
C ASP A 181 -0.83 -2.62 32.97
N GLU A 182 -0.73 -3.32 34.10
CA GLU A 182 -0.90 -2.70 35.41
C GLU A 182 0.24 -1.70 35.69
N LYS A 183 -0.07 -0.57 36.33
CA LYS A 183 0.90 0.51 36.60
C LYS A 183 2.12 0.05 37.41
N THR A 184 2.02 -1.05 38.15
CA THR A 184 3.08 -1.63 38.98
C THR A 184 4.16 -2.37 38.19
N ASP A 185 3.83 -2.88 37.00
CA ASP A 185 4.77 -3.64 36.17
C ASP A 185 5.59 -2.75 35.22
N LEU A 186 5.21 -1.47 35.13
CA LEU A 186 5.84 -0.46 34.29
C LEU A 186 7.19 -0.02 34.87
N LYS A 187 8.27 -0.26 34.13
CA LYS A 187 9.64 0.19 34.46
C LYS A 187 10.11 1.27 33.48
N LYS A 188 11.03 2.13 33.93
CA LYS A 188 11.71 3.14 33.08
C LYS A 188 12.34 2.41 31.88
N ARG A 189 12.11 2.92 30.67
CA ARG A 189 12.68 2.39 29.43
C ARG A 189 13.54 3.45 28.71
N PRO A 190 14.52 3.04 27.88
CA PRO A 190 15.26 3.95 27.02
C PRO A 190 14.34 4.74 26.06
N PRO A 191 14.61 6.02 25.77
CA PRO A 191 13.90 6.73 24.70
C PRO A 191 14.27 6.19 23.33
N VAL A 192 13.28 6.11 22.45
CA VAL A 192 13.48 5.86 21.02
C VAL A 192 13.40 7.20 20.29
N VAL A 193 14.45 7.54 19.54
CA VAL A 193 14.67 8.85 18.94
C VAL A 193 14.80 8.72 17.43
N SER A 194 14.00 9.45 16.67
CA SER A 194 14.15 9.53 15.21
C SER A 194 14.94 10.77 14.82
N ILE A 195 15.78 10.66 13.79
CA ILE A 195 16.46 11.83 13.21
C ILE A 195 15.81 12.18 11.88
N MET A 196 15.38 13.45 11.76
CA MET A 196 14.67 13.99 10.60
C MET A 196 15.32 15.30 10.13
N GLY A 197 14.97 15.75 8.92
CA GLY A 197 15.50 16.99 8.33
C GLY A 197 15.73 16.87 6.82
N HIS A 198 16.15 17.96 6.20
CA HIS A 198 16.43 18.04 4.77
C HIS A 198 17.68 17.23 4.35
N VAL A 199 17.76 16.87 3.08
CA VAL A 199 18.99 16.32 2.46
C VAL A 199 20.15 17.30 2.69
N ASP A 200 21.36 16.77 2.87
CA ASP A 200 22.60 17.55 3.11
C ASP A 200 22.65 18.45 4.36
N HIS A 201 21.65 18.36 5.26
CA HIS A 201 21.74 18.99 6.59
C HIS A 201 22.63 18.21 7.57
N GLY A 202 23.22 17.09 7.14
CA GLY A 202 24.19 16.32 7.92
C GLY A 202 23.56 15.39 8.97
N LYS A 203 22.37 14.84 8.72
CA LYS A 203 21.72 13.84 9.59
C LYS A 203 22.60 12.61 9.83
N THR A 204 23.04 11.97 8.75
CA THR A 204 23.90 10.78 8.79
C THR A 204 25.26 11.12 9.40
N THR A 205 25.82 12.29 9.10
CA THR A 205 27.06 12.78 9.73
C THR A 205 26.90 12.99 11.23
N LEU A 206 25.75 13.49 11.69
CA LEU A 206 25.45 13.65 13.11
C LEU A 206 25.36 12.29 13.80
N LEU A 207 24.67 11.33 13.19
CA LEU A 207 24.56 9.96 13.70
C LEU A 207 25.92 9.26 13.76
N ASP A 208 26.74 9.40 12.71
CA ASP A 208 28.12 8.90 12.65
C ASP A 208 28.98 9.49 13.77
N ALA A 209 28.88 10.79 13.99
CA ALA A 209 29.59 11.49 15.06
C ALA A 209 29.17 11.01 16.45
N ILE A 210 27.87 10.71 16.64
CA ILE A 210 27.32 10.16 17.89
C ILE A 210 27.76 8.69 18.10
N ARG A 211 27.86 7.91 17.02
CA ARG A 211 28.23 6.48 17.06
C ARG A 211 29.75 6.25 17.10
N ASP A 212 30.55 7.28 16.87
CA ASP A 212 31.99 7.16 16.56
C ASP A 212 32.26 6.18 15.39
N ALA A 213 31.40 6.27 14.36
CA ALA A 213 31.46 5.46 13.14
C ALA A 213 31.58 6.36 11.90
N ASN A 214 31.78 5.76 10.72
CA ASN A 214 31.92 6.49 9.44
C ASN A 214 31.09 5.83 8.32
N VAL A 215 29.78 5.75 8.52
CA VAL A 215 28.81 5.12 7.59
C VAL A 215 28.63 5.96 6.31
N VAL A 216 28.67 7.31 6.40
CA VAL A 216 28.53 8.23 5.25
C VAL A 216 29.52 7.91 4.13
N SER A 217 30.75 7.50 4.49
CA SER A 217 31.78 7.15 3.50
C SER A 217 31.52 5.84 2.75
N THR A 218 30.64 4.99 3.28
CA THR A 218 30.36 3.64 2.76
C THR A 218 29.01 3.52 2.02
N GLU A 219 28.09 4.49 2.19
CA GLU A 219 26.81 4.48 1.49
C GLU A 219 26.92 5.02 0.05
N SER A 220 26.31 4.29 -0.90
CA SER A 220 26.24 4.70 -2.31
C SER A 220 25.51 6.04 -2.45
N GLY A 221 26.15 6.99 -3.13
CA GLY A 221 25.60 8.34 -3.36
C GLY A 221 25.69 9.28 -2.15
N GLY A 222 26.34 8.87 -1.04
CA GLY A 222 26.54 9.72 0.14
C GLY A 222 25.26 10.06 0.91
N ILE A 223 24.18 9.30 0.71
CA ILE A 223 22.88 9.50 1.35
C ILE A 223 22.38 8.21 2.01
N THR A 224 21.64 8.37 3.11
CA THR A 224 20.98 7.25 3.79
C THR A 224 19.71 6.85 3.06
N GLN A 225 19.68 5.59 2.61
CA GLN A 225 18.59 5.02 1.81
C GLN A 225 17.84 3.89 2.56
N HIS A 226 18.35 3.45 3.72
CA HIS A 226 17.77 2.42 4.59
C HIS A 226 17.42 2.99 5.96
N ILE A 227 16.51 2.34 6.69
CA ILE A 227 16.24 2.73 8.08
C ILE A 227 17.20 1.97 8.99
N GLY A 228 18.17 2.69 9.54
CA GLY A 228 19.09 2.16 10.54
C GLY A 228 18.48 2.22 11.94
N ALA A 229 18.81 1.25 12.79
CA ALA A 229 18.46 1.28 14.20
C ALA A 229 19.68 0.90 15.04
N TYR A 230 20.03 1.73 16.03
CA TYR A 230 21.18 1.47 16.90
C TYR A 230 20.99 2.08 18.29
N GLN A 231 21.83 1.67 19.24
CA GLN A 231 21.75 2.12 20.63
C GLN A 231 23.08 2.76 21.04
N VAL A 232 23.02 3.88 21.74
CA VAL A 232 24.18 4.51 22.37
C VAL A 232 23.95 4.66 23.86
N GLU A 233 25.04 4.73 24.62
CA GLU A 233 24.99 4.88 26.07
C GLU A 233 25.59 6.23 26.46
N LYS A 234 24.85 7.01 27.25
CA LYS A 234 25.29 8.28 27.82
C LYS A 234 24.93 8.31 29.30
N ASN A 235 25.93 8.55 30.15
CA ASN A 235 25.77 8.62 31.62
C ASN A 235 25.12 7.36 32.25
N GLY A 236 25.33 6.18 31.65
CA GLY A 236 24.72 4.93 32.10
C GLY A 236 23.27 4.73 31.65
N GLU A 237 22.70 5.67 30.89
CA GLU A 237 21.39 5.53 30.25
C GLU A 237 21.55 5.26 28.75
N LYS A 238 20.67 4.41 28.22
CA LYS A 238 20.66 4.03 26.81
C LYS A 238 19.72 4.94 26.03
N ILE A 239 20.07 5.23 24.78
CA ILE A 239 19.24 5.95 23.81
C ILE A 239 19.21 5.14 22.53
N THR A 240 18.02 4.84 22.03
CA THR A 240 17.84 4.09 20.78
C THR A 240 17.56 5.07 19.66
N PHE A 241 18.40 5.08 18.62
CA PHE A 241 18.25 5.93 17.45
C PHE A 241 17.64 5.15 16.28
N LEU A 242 16.66 5.76 15.61
CA LEU A 242 16.16 5.36 14.30
C LEU A 242 16.60 6.39 13.26
N ASP A 243 17.48 5.97 12.35
CA ASP A 243 17.94 6.78 11.23
C ASP A 243 16.93 6.70 10.10
N THR A 244 16.30 7.82 9.73
CA THR A 244 15.31 7.84 8.64
C THR A 244 15.86 8.55 7.40
N PRO A 245 15.65 7.98 6.18
CA PRO A 245 16.06 8.62 4.94
C PRO A 245 15.49 10.05 4.76
N GLY A 246 16.35 10.96 4.32
CA GLY A 246 16.01 12.39 4.17
C GLY A 246 15.27 12.78 2.89
N HIS A 247 15.25 11.91 1.88
CA HIS A 247 14.73 12.26 0.55
C HIS A 247 13.20 12.14 0.48
N GLU A 248 12.53 13.04 -0.25
CA GLU A 248 11.09 13.04 -0.53
C GLU A 248 10.50 11.67 -0.92
N ALA A 249 11.21 10.85 -1.71
CA ALA A 249 10.78 9.51 -2.10
C ALA A 249 10.49 8.58 -0.90
N PHE A 250 11.05 8.89 0.27
CA PHE A 250 10.93 8.12 1.50
C PHE A 250 9.98 8.75 2.53
N THR A 251 9.04 9.60 2.10
CA THR A 251 8.02 10.22 2.97
C THR A 251 7.29 9.19 3.85
N ALA A 252 6.89 8.05 3.27
CA ALA A 252 6.22 6.98 4.00
C ALA A 252 7.12 6.32 5.08
N MET A 253 8.44 6.28 4.86
CA MET A 253 9.39 5.81 5.88
C MET A 253 9.51 6.80 7.04
N ARG A 254 9.56 8.12 6.75
CA ARG A 254 9.61 9.16 7.80
C ARG A 254 8.38 9.14 8.68
N ALA A 255 7.19 9.10 8.09
CA ALA A 255 5.92 9.04 8.83
C ALA A 255 5.87 7.81 9.78
N ARG A 256 6.40 6.67 9.33
CA ARG A 256 6.51 5.46 10.15
C ARG A 256 7.55 5.61 11.26
N GLY A 257 8.73 6.16 10.95
CA GLY A 257 9.76 6.46 11.93
C GLY A 257 9.22 7.35 13.05
N ALA A 258 8.53 8.44 12.69
CA ALA A 258 7.89 9.35 13.66
C ALA A 258 6.96 8.60 14.63
N ARG A 259 6.04 7.78 14.10
CA ARG A 259 5.07 7.02 14.92
C ARG A 259 5.70 5.93 15.78
N ALA A 260 6.89 5.45 15.42
CA ALA A 260 7.60 4.42 16.17
C ALA A 260 8.51 5.01 17.27
N THR A 261 8.67 6.33 17.33
CA THR A 261 9.60 7.01 18.24
C THR A 261 8.89 7.81 19.32
N ASP A 262 9.60 8.07 20.40
CA ASP A 262 9.15 8.88 21.53
C ASP A 262 9.51 10.36 21.33
N ILE A 263 10.63 10.63 20.65
CA ILE A 263 11.19 11.97 20.44
C ILE A 263 11.72 12.07 19.01
N ALA A 264 11.58 13.23 18.37
CA ALA A 264 12.22 13.52 17.08
C ALA A 264 13.33 14.56 17.24
N ILE A 265 14.51 14.30 16.65
CA ILE A 265 15.56 15.29 16.44
C ILE A 265 15.43 15.85 15.03
N LEU A 266 15.13 17.14 14.91
CA LEU A 266 15.10 17.86 13.65
C LEU A 266 16.47 18.51 13.38
N VAL A 267 17.17 18.03 12.37
CA VAL A 267 18.48 18.56 11.97
C VAL A 267 18.31 19.65 10.92
N VAL A 268 18.71 20.87 11.26
CA VAL A 268 18.63 22.04 10.38
C VAL A 268 20.02 22.64 10.24
N ALA A 269 20.50 22.82 9.01
CA ALA A 269 21.81 23.40 8.79
C ALA A 269 21.77 24.93 9.00
N ALA A 270 22.76 25.46 9.73
CA ALA A 270 22.84 26.87 10.10
C ALA A 270 23.13 27.82 8.92
N ASP A 271 23.66 27.29 7.81
CA ASP A 271 23.94 28.00 6.56
C ASP A 271 22.73 28.01 5.61
N ASP A 272 21.99 26.90 5.54
CA ASP A 272 20.86 26.74 4.63
C ASP A 272 19.54 27.30 5.22
N GLY A 273 19.23 26.95 6.47
CA GLY A 273 17.97 27.27 7.13
C GLY A 273 16.85 26.25 6.88
N VAL A 274 15.60 26.70 7.02
CA VAL A 274 14.41 25.85 6.87
C VAL A 274 14.10 25.60 5.40
N MET A 275 14.10 24.33 5.01
CA MET A 275 13.81 23.87 3.64
C MET A 275 12.48 23.12 3.57
N PRO A 276 11.88 22.90 2.38
CA PRO A 276 10.58 22.21 2.26
C PRO A 276 10.48 20.84 2.95
N GLN A 277 11.54 20.02 2.88
CA GLN A 277 11.59 18.72 3.59
C GLN A 277 11.71 18.87 5.12
N THR A 278 12.23 20.01 5.59
CA THR A 278 12.23 20.35 7.03
C THR A 278 10.81 20.61 7.49
N VAL A 279 10.04 21.39 6.72
CA VAL A 279 8.61 21.64 6.99
C VAL A 279 7.81 20.34 6.98
N GLU A 280 8.08 19.45 6.02
CA GLU A 280 7.46 18.13 5.97
C GLU A 280 7.79 17.30 7.22
N ALA A 281 9.05 17.27 7.65
CA ALA A 281 9.47 16.57 8.88
C ALA A 281 8.77 17.14 10.14
N ILE A 282 8.61 18.46 10.22
CA ILE A 282 7.87 19.12 11.31
C ILE A 282 6.41 18.63 11.33
N ASN A 283 5.77 18.56 10.16
CA ASN A 283 4.39 18.08 10.06
C ASN A 283 4.26 16.61 10.49
N HIS A 284 5.17 15.73 10.06
CA HIS A 284 5.16 14.32 10.49
C HIS A 284 5.31 14.16 12.01
N ALA A 285 6.19 14.94 12.64
CA ALA A 285 6.35 14.92 14.09
C ALA A 285 5.11 15.44 14.83
N LYS A 286 4.49 16.52 14.33
CA LYS A 286 3.24 17.05 14.88
C LYS A 286 2.06 16.08 14.72
N GLU A 287 1.92 15.44 13.55
CA GLU A 287 0.91 14.41 13.31
C GLU A 287 1.10 13.18 14.19
N ALA A 288 2.35 12.82 14.49
CA ALA A 288 2.67 11.74 15.42
C ALA A 288 2.52 12.14 16.90
N GLY A 289 2.37 13.44 17.20
CA GLY A 289 2.22 13.94 18.57
C GLY A 289 3.48 13.80 19.42
N ILE A 290 4.66 13.74 18.81
CA ILE A 290 5.95 13.57 19.51
C ILE A 290 6.67 14.91 19.69
N PRO A 291 7.36 15.15 20.83
CA PRO A 291 8.16 16.34 21.03
C PRO A 291 9.36 16.38 20.07
N VAL A 292 9.68 17.60 19.62
CA VAL A 292 10.76 17.87 18.67
C VAL A 292 11.90 18.60 19.38
N ILE A 293 13.12 18.07 19.27
CA ILE A 293 14.37 18.74 19.65
C ILE A 293 15.06 19.17 18.36
N VAL A 294 15.47 20.43 18.26
CA VAL A 294 16.15 20.93 17.05
C VAL A 294 17.65 20.90 17.25
N ALA A 295 18.36 20.22 16.35
CA ALA A 295 19.81 20.27 16.25
C ALA A 295 20.21 21.24 15.11
N ILE A 296 20.69 22.43 15.47
CA ILE A 296 21.17 23.43 14.51
C ILE A 296 22.61 23.05 14.13
N ASN A 297 22.77 22.38 12.98
CA ASN A 297 24.02 21.75 12.54
C ASN A 297 24.89 22.69 11.68
N LYS A 298 26.13 22.27 11.38
CA LYS A 298 27.13 23.00 10.59
C LYS A 298 27.58 24.33 11.22
N MET A 299 27.59 24.42 12.57
CA MET A 299 28.08 25.59 13.31
C MET A 299 29.57 25.90 13.09
N ASP A 300 30.32 24.98 12.48
CA ASP A 300 31.71 25.17 12.08
C ASP A 300 31.90 26.07 10.84
N LYS A 301 30.84 26.31 10.05
CA LYS A 301 30.93 27.14 8.85
C LYS A 301 30.91 28.63 9.19
N PRO A 302 31.67 29.46 8.47
CA PRO A 302 31.69 30.91 8.69
C PRO A 302 30.35 31.61 8.39
N GLY A 303 29.49 30.99 7.58
CA GLY A 303 28.14 31.48 7.28
C GLY A 303 27.04 30.98 8.22
N ALA A 304 27.38 30.25 9.28
CA ALA A 304 26.40 29.71 10.22
C ALA A 304 25.68 30.84 10.99
N ASN A 305 24.35 30.87 10.90
CA ASN A 305 23.53 31.85 11.62
C ASN A 305 22.40 31.15 12.39
N PRO A 306 22.59 30.82 13.68
CA PRO A 306 21.59 30.11 14.47
C PRO A 306 20.34 30.96 14.74
N ASP A 307 20.48 32.28 14.85
CA ASP A 307 19.35 33.17 15.15
C ASP A 307 18.37 33.26 13.97
N ARG A 308 18.89 33.22 12.73
CA ARG A 308 18.06 33.12 11.52
C ARG A 308 17.25 31.82 11.53
N VAL A 309 17.89 30.69 11.83
CA VAL A 309 17.21 29.37 11.88
C VAL A 309 16.12 29.36 12.95
N LYS A 310 16.39 29.93 14.14
CA LYS A 310 15.40 30.06 15.21
C LYS A 310 14.17 30.85 14.77
N ALA A 311 14.37 31.97 14.06
CA ALA A 311 13.28 32.79 13.54
C ALA A 311 12.44 32.03 12.50
N GLU A 312 13.08 31.38 11.53
CA GLU A 312 12.39 30.59 10.50
C GLU A 312 11.60 29.41 11.10
N LEU A 313 12.15 28.72 12.10
CA LEU A 313 11.44 27.62 12.78
C LEU A 313 10.25 28.09 13.63
N ALA A 314 10.36 29.27 14.23
CA ALA A 314 9.26 29.87 14.98
C ALA A 314 8.04 30.16 14.08
N GLU A 315 8.26 30.57 12.82
CA GLU A 315 7.19 30.75 11.83
C GLU A 315 6.45 29.44 11.52
N HIS A 316 7.13 28.31 11.63
CA HIS A 316 6.55 26.96 11.47
C HIS A 316 6.02 26.36 12.78
N GLY A 317 5.89 27.18 13.84
CA GLY A 317 5.32 26.79 15.12
C GLY A 317 6.22 25.93 15.99
N LEU A 318 7.55 26.04 15.82
CA LEU A 318 8.55 25.51 16.75
C LEU A 318 9.22 26.70 17.45
N GLN A 319 8.68 27.09 18.60
CA GLN A 319 9.11 28.30 19.29
C GLN A 319 10.33 28.00 20.21
N PRO A 320 11.46 28.71 20.07
CA PRO A 320 12.64 28.46 20.90
C PRO A 320 12.40 28.74 22.39
N GLU A 321 13.01 27.94 23.28
CA GLU A 321 12.97 28.18 24.74
C GLU A 321 13.46 29.58 25.15
N ASP A 322 14.49 30.11 24.47
CA ASP A 322 15.02 31.46 24.71
C ASP A 322 13.95 32.55 24.55
N TRP A 323 12.90 32.27 23.78
CA TRP A 323 11.78 33.17 23.49
C TRP A 323 10.48 32.71 24.19
N SER A 324 10.63 32.05 25.34
CA SER A 324 9.51 31.48 26.12
C SER A 324 8.70 30.43 25.36
N GLY A 325 9.31 29.75 24.39
CA GLY A 325 8.73 28.60 23.70
C GLY A 325 9.00 27.27 24.42
N ASP A 326 8.55 26.19 23.79
CA ASP A 326 8.63 24.80 24.28
C ASP A 326 9.67 23.96 23.52
N THR A 327 10.23 24.49 22.42
CA THR A 327 11.14 23.75 21.55
C THR A 327 12.59 24.01 21.95
N ILE A 328 13.28 22.94 22.37
CA ILE A 328 14.70 22.99 22.72
C ILE A 328 15.52 23.01 21.43
N MET A 329 16.36 24.03 21.26
CA MET A 329 17.22 24.19 20.09
C MET A 329 18.70 24.16 20.50
N VAL A 330 19.43 23.14 20.08
CA VAL A 330 20.83 22.91 20.44
C VAL A 330 21.74 23.18 19.23
N PRO A 331 22.67 24.15 19.30
CA PRO A 331 23.68 24.33 18.26
C PRO A 331 24.72 23.21 18.31
N VAL A 332 25.00 22.59 17.17
CA VAL A 332 25.93 21.47 17.04
C VAL A 332 26.83 21.60 15.80
N SER A 333 28.01 21.00 15.86
CA SER A 333 28.82 20.71 14.67
C SER A 333 29.10 19.22 14.64
N ALA A 334 28.42 18.50 13.73
CA ALA A 334 28.66 17.08 13.52
C ALA A 334 30.12 16.79 13.10
N LEU A 335 30.72 17.67 12.31
CA LEU A 335 32.10 17.49 11.82
C LEU A 335 33.15 17.69 12.92
N LYS A 336 33.00 18.74 13.74
CA LYS A 336 33.93 19.02 14.86
C LYS A 336 33.58 18.24 16.13
N LYS A 337 32.46 17.52 16.14
CA LYS A 337 31.88 16.83 17.31
C LYS A 337 31.59 17.79 18.48
N GLU A 338 31.22 19.03 18.18
CA GLU A 338 30.88 20.05 19.19
C GLU A 338 29.36 20.02 19.46
N GLY A 339 28.97 20.17 20.73
CA GLY A 339 27.55 20.26 21.14
C GLY A 339 26.80 18.91 21.21
N LEU A 340 27.42 17.79 20.83
CA LEU A 340 26.79 16.46 20.83
C LEU A 340 26.43 15.99 22.23
N ASP A 341 27.31 16.20 23.21
CA ASP A 341 27.05 15.83 24.61
C ASP A 341 25.80 16.53 25.15
N LYS A 342 25.69 17.83 24.89
CA LYS A 342 24.53 18.64 25.29
C LYS A 342 23.25 18.16 24.59
N LEU A 343 23.33 17.78 23.31
CA LEU A 343 22.20 17.23 22.57
C LEU A 343 21.71 15.92 23.21
N LEU A 344 22.61 14.99 23.54
CA LEU A 344 22.25 13.72 24.18
C LEU A 344 21.69 13.92 25.59
N GLU A 345 22.25 14.84 26.37
CA GLU A 345 21.71 15.21 27.69
C GLU A 345 20.30 15.79 27.58
N THR A 346 20.05 16.62 26.57
CA THR A 346 18.73 17.19 26.29
C THR A 346 17.71 16.10 25.96
N VAL A 347 18.10 15.11 25.15
CA VAL A 347 17.24 13.96 24.82
C VAL A 347 16.85 13.19 26.08
N LEU A 348 17.81 12.92 26.98
CA LEU A 348 17.53 12.23 28.24
C LEU A 348 16.61 13.07 29.15
N LEU A 349 16.84 14.39 29.23
CA LEU A 349 15.98 15.29 30.00
C LEU A 349 14.53 15.26 29.51
N VAL A 350 14.31 15.35 28.20
CA VAL A 350 12.95 15.27 27.62
C VAL A 350 12.35 13.89 27.88
N ALA A 351 13.13 12.82 27.79
CA ALA A 351 12.66 11.46 28.09
C ALA A 351 12.22 11.29 29.55
N GLU A 352 12.89 11.97 30.49
CA GLU A 352 12.49 11.99 31.90
C GLU A 352 11.16 12.73 32.11
N VAL A 353 10.98 13.87 31.44
CA VAL A 353 9.71 14.63 31.47
C VAL A 353 8.54 13.82 30.90
N LEU A 354 8.78 13.03 29.86
CA LEU A 354 7.78 12.13 29.26
C LEU A 354 7.45 10.89 30.12
N GLU A 355 8.22 10.64 31.18
CA GLU A 355 8.11 9.45 32.03
C GLU A 355 8.00 8.12 31.25
N LEU A 356 8.87 7.91 30.26
CA LEU A 356 8.80 6.74 29.39
C LEU A 356 8.90 5.42 30.18
N LYS A 357 7.85 4.60 30.09
CA LYS A 357 7.73 3.31 30.80
C LYS A 357 7.27 2.20 29.86
N ALA A 358 7.70 0.96 30.14
CA ALA A 358 7.17 -0.26 29.53
C ALA A 358 7.23 -1.44 30.51
N ASN A 359 6.45 -2.49 30.23
CA ASN A 359 6.46 -3.72 30.99
C ASN A 359 7.41 -4.74 30.35
N PRO A 360 8.58 -5.05 30.95
CA PRO A 360 9.50 -6.04 30.40
C PRO A 360 9.07 -7.50 30.66
N ASN A 361 8.13 -7.73 31.59
CA ASN A 361 7.80 -9.08 32.10
C ASN A 361 6.75 -9.82 31.26
N ARG A 362 6.30 -9.23 30.14
CA ARG A 362 5.31 -9.83 29.23
C ARG A 362 5.94 -10.29 27.91
N PRO A 363 5.25 -11.13 27.11
CA PRO A 363 5.67 -11.45 25.75
C PRO A 363 5.84 -10.18 24.92
N ALA A 364 6.90 -10.10 24.14
CA ALA A 364 7.21 -8.89 23.39
C ALA A 364 6.14 -8.52 22.35
N VAL A 365 5.87 -7.23 22.28
CA VAL A 365 5.22 -6.56 21.16
C VAL A 365 6.21 -5.55 20.61
N GLY A 366 6.45 -5.63 19.30
CA GLY A 366 7.39 -4.78 18.61
C GLY A 366 6.84 -4.28 17.28
N THR A 367 7.60 -3.41 16.65
CA THR A 367 7.32 -2.87 15.33
C THR A 367 8.45 -3.24 14.39
N VAL A 368 8.10 -3.70 13.18
CA VAL A 368 9.08 -3.94 12.12
C VAL A 368 9.53 -2.60 11.57
N VAL A 369 10.82 -2.33 11.66
CA VAL A 369 11.44 -1.14 11.08
C VAL A 369 11.68 -1.37 9.58
N GLU A 370 12.38 -2.45 9.25
CA GLU A 370 12.75 -2.80 7.88
C GLU A 370 12.82 -4.32 7.69
N SER A 371 12.64 -4.80 6.46
CA SER A 371 12.81 -6.22 6.13
C SER A 371 13.45 -6.39 4.76
N HIS A 372 14.36 -7.36 4.66
CA HIS A 372 15.08 -7.73 3.45
C HIS A 372 15.23 -9.25 3.37
N LEU A 373 15.66 -9.72 2.20
CA LEU A 373 15.98 -11.13 1.98
C LEU A 373 17.49 -11.33 1.99
N ASP A 374 18.00 -12.05 2.98
CA ASP A 374 19.41 -12.42 3.05
C ASP A 374 19.64 -13.79 2.37
N PRO A 375 20.68 -13.95 1.53
CA PRO A 375 20.95 -15.21 0.82
C PRO A 375 21.21 -16.41 1.74
N ASN A 376 21.77 -16.18 2.93
CA ASN A 376 22.17 -17.24 3.86
C ASN A 376 21.13 -17.45 4.98
N LEU A 377 20.50 -16.38 5.44
CA LEU A 377 19.59 -16.38 6.58
C LEU A 377 18.11 -16.45 6.18
N GLY A 378 17.80 -16.22 4.90
CA GLY A 378 16.44 -16.11 4.41
C GLY A 378 15.82 -14.76 4.76
N PRO A 379 14.49 -14.70 5.04
CA PRO A 379 13.84 -13.46 5.43
C PRO A 379 14.37 -12.91 6.76
N VAL A 380 14.89 -11.69 6.71
CA VAL A 380 15.41 -10.95 7.88
C VAL A 380 14.56 -9.70 8.08
N ALA A 381 14.34 -9.33 9.33
CA ALA A 381 13.67 -8.09 9.70
C ALA A 381 14.43 -7.37 10.81
N THR A 382 14.62 -6.06 10.67
CA THR A 382 15.03 -5.17 11.76
C THR A 382 13.79 -4.80 12.55
N ILE A 383 13.80 -5.07 13.85
CA ILE A 383 12.66 -4.87 14.74
C ILE A 383 13.02 -3.93 15.89
N LEU A 384 12.04 -3.16 16.33
CA LEU A 384 12.07 -2.34 17.55
C LEU A 384 11.06 -2.92 18.53
N ILE A 385 11.48 -3.23 19.75
CA ILE A 385 10.55 -3.72 20.78
C ILE A 385 9.89 -2.53 21.48
N ASN A 386 8.56 -2.50 21.51
CA ASN A 386 7.79 -1.47 22.19
C ASN A 386 7.58 -1.82 23.67
N THR A 387 7.17 -3.06 23.95
CA THR A 387 6.97 -3.60 25.32
C THR A 387 7.27 -5.09 25.35
N GLY A 388 7.50 -5.64 26.54
CA GLY A 388 7.84 -7.04 26.77
C GLY A 388 9.28 -7.40 26.41
N THR A 389 9.58 -8.69 26.55
CA THR A 389 10.90 -9.26 26.24
C THR A 389 10.74 -10.39 25.24
N MET A 390 11.68 -10.47 24.28
CA MET A 390 11.75 -11.57 23.31
C MET A 390 13.10 -12.25 23.42
N SER A 391 13.11 -13.57 23.30
CA SER A 391 14.31 -14.41 23.32
C SER A 391 14.45 -15.20 22.04
N VAL A 392 15.67 -15.69 21.78
CA VAL A 392 15.89 -16.70 20.74
C VAL A 392 15.02 -17.92 21.08
N THR A 393 14.45 -18.57 20.05
CA THR A 393 13.49 -19.67 20.10
C THR A 393 12.01 -19.32 20.33
N ASP A 394 11.67 -18.05 20.58
CA ASP A 394 10.28 -17.62 20.69
C ASP A 394 9.50 -17.78 19.37
N ASN A 395 8.20 -18.07 19.47
CA ASN A 395 7.30 -18.10 18.33
C ASN A 395 6.72 -16.70 18.10
N ILE A 396 6.70 -16.26 16.85
CA ILE A 396 6.34 -14.89 16.48
C ILE A 396 5.35 -14.85 15.32
N VAL A 397 4.53 -13.81 15.32
CA VAL A 397 3.64 -13.42 14.21
C VAL A 397 3.91 -11.97 13.85
N VAL A 398 3.96 -11.72 12.54
CA VAL A 398 4.14 -10.39 11.97
C VAL A 398 3.26 -10.28 10.72
N GLY A 399 2.10 -9.64 10.87
CA GLY A 399 1.12 -9.57 9.78
C GLY A 399 0.78 -10.95 9.21
N LYS A 400 1.11 -11.18 7.93
CA LYS A 400 0.92 -12.47 7.24
C LYS A 400 2.02 -13.48 7.58
N ALA A 401 3.21 -13.02 7.94
CA ALA A 401 4.33 -13.90 8.24
C ALA A 401 4.24 -14.47 9.66
N PHE A 402 4.76 -15.68 9.84
CA PHE A 402 4.94 -16.30 11.13
C PHE A 402 6.27 -17.06 11.15
N GLY A 403 6.75 -17.41 12.33
CA GLY A 403 7.96 -18.20 12.43
C GLY A 403 8.45 -18.36 13.85
N ARG A 404 9.67 -18.88 13.96
CA ARG A 404 10.39 -19.00 15.22
C ARG A 404 11.68 -18.21 15.11
N VAL A 405 12.00 -17.45 16.16
CA VAL A 405 13.24 -16.66 16.26
C VAL A 405 14.43 -17.63 16.20
N LYS A 406 15.15 -17.63 15.08
CA LYS A 406 16.37 -18.45 14.91
C LYS A 406 17.62 -17.72 15.37
N MET A 407 17.60 -16.39 15.26
CA MET A 407 18.75 -15.56 15.54
C MET A 407 18.31 -14.13 15.82
N LEU A 408 18.97 -13.50 16.79
CA LEU A 408 18.95 -12.06 17.04
C LEU A 408 20.37 -11.51 16.90
N ARG A 409 20.53 -10.39 16.21
CA ARG A 409 21.81 -9.65 16.11
C ARG A 409 21.61 -8.17 16.38
N ASP A 410 22.59 -7.55 17.04
CA ASP A 410 22.64 -6.09 17.13
C ASP A 410 23.17 -5.45 15.83
N HIS A 411 23.22 -4.12 15.80
CA HIS A 411 23.73 -3.34 14.66
C HIS A 411 25.23 -3.54 14.39
N THR A 412 26.00 -4.15 15.31
CA THR A 412 27.41 -4.50 15.12
C THR A 412 27.59 -5.94 14.59
N GLY A 413 26.50 -6.69 14.47
CA GLY A 413 26.49 -8.09 14.05
C GLY A 413 26.72 -9.09 15.19
N LYS A 414 26.82 -8.62 16.44
CA LYS A 414 26.96 -9.49 17.62
C LYS A 414 25.63 -10.19 17.87
N LYS A 415 25.70 -11.50 18.16
CA LYS A 415 24.53 -12.31 18.48
C LYS A 415 23.99 -11.93 19.87
N LEU A 416 22.66 -11.81 19.95
CA LEU A 416 21.92 -11.54 21.19
C LEU A 416 21.10 -12.78 21.58
N GLU A 417 20.94 -13.02 22.88
CA GLU A 417 20.08 -14.09 23.40
C GLU A 417 18.65 -13.62 23.66
N SER A 418 18.51 -12.37 24.11
CA SER A 418 17.23 -11.71 24.34
C SER A 418 17.32 -10.20 24.08
N ILE A 419 16.16 -9.59 23.86
CA ILE A 419 15.99 -8.15 23.69
C ILE A 419 14.77 -7.67 24.47
N GLY A 420 14.88 -6.51 25.09
CA GLY A 420 13.84 -5.92 25.93
C GLY A 420 13.21 -4.66 25.32
N PRO A 421 12.37 -3.94 26.09
CA PRO A 421 11.71 -2.72 25.63
C PRO A 421 12.71 -1.66 25.14
N SER A 422 12.41 -1.05 24.01
CA SER A 422 13.23 -0.04 23.30
C SER A 422 14.55 -0.57 22.71
N ASP A 423 14.84 -1.87 22.84
CA ASP A 423 15.96 -2.47 22.13
C ASP A 423 15.60 -2.76 20.67
N THR A 424 16.63 -2.78 19.82
CA THR A 424 16.53 -3.04 18.39
C THR A 424 17.43 -4.20 17.99
N ALA A 425 16.93 -5.09 17.14
CA ALA A 425 17.73 -6.20 16.62
C ALA A 425 17.32 -6.62 15.22
N GLN A 426 18.26 -7.22 14.50
CA GLN A 426 17.96 -8.03 13.33
C GLN A 426 17.51 -9.42 13.76
N LEU A 427 16.33 -9.79 13.28
CA LEU A 427 15.65 -11.05 13.51
C LEU A 427 15.67 -11.88 12.22
N ALA A 428 16.06 -13.15 12.35
CA ALA A 428 15.89 -14.15 11.29
C ALA A 428 14.96 -15.29 11.75
N GLY A 429 14.25 -15.90 10.79
CA GLY A 429 13.37 -17.05 11.03
C GLY A 429 11.90 -16.86 10.66
N LEU A 430 11.57 -15.77 9.97
CA LEU A 430 10.25 -15.53 9.39
C LEU A 430 10.02 -16.41 8.15
N SER A 431 8.76 -16.76 7.88
CA SER A 431 8.35 -17.51 6.69
C SER A 431 8.54 -16.74 5.38
N GLU A 432 8.34 -15.43 5.41
CA GLU A 432 8.46 -14.52 4.28
C GLU A 432 8.89 -13.12 4.75
N THR A 433 9.31 -12.27 3.81
CA THR A 433 9.62 -10.86 4.11
C THR A 433 8.34 -10.11 4.47
N VAL A 434 8.43 -9.26 5.48
CA VAL A 434 7.29 -8.52 6.04
C VAL A 434 7.30 -7.07 5.60
N LYS A 435 6.15 -6.39 5.70
CA LYS A 435 6.09 -4.95 5.40
C LYS A 435 6.62 -4.15 6.58
N SER A 436 7.34 -3.07 6.31
CA SER A 436 7.76 -2.10 7.32
C SER A 436 6.54 -1.47 8.01
N GLY A 437 6.62 -1.28 9.32
CA GLY A 437 5.55 -0.76 10.18
C GLY A 437 4.56 -1.82 10.69
N GLN A 438 4.68 -3.09 10.29
CA GLN A 438 3.83 -4.14 10.83
C GLN A 438 4.20 -4.45 12.29
N ILE A 439 3.18 -4.78 13.09
CA ILE A 439 3.35 -5.18 14.47
C ILE A 439 3.84 -6.63 14.53
N LEU A 440 4.92 -6.83 15.29
CA LEU A 440 5.41 -8.12 15.73
C LEU A 440 4.83 -8.46 17.09
N GLN A 441 4.35 -9.69 17.25
CA GLN A 441 3.90 -10.21 18.53
C GLN A 441 4.51 -11.58 18.80
N VAL A 442 5.07 -11.76 19.99
CA VAL A 442 5.45 -13.06 20.53
C VAL A 442 4.20 -13.80 20.98
N VAL A 443 4.07 -15.06 20.58
CA VAL A 443 2.95 -15.93 20.94
C VAL A 443 3.45 -17.21 21.61
N LYS A 444 2.60 -17.81 22.45
CA LYS A 444 2.93 -19.00 23.23
C LYS A 444 3.26 -20.20 22.35
N ASP A 445 2.43 -20.45 21.33
CA ASP A 445 2.51 -21.64 20.50
C ASP A 445 2.49 -21.33 19.00
N GLU A 446 3.22 -22.14 18.22
CA GLU A 446 3.27 -22.07 16.76
C GLU A 446 1.89 -22.26 16.10
N LYS A 447 1.00 -23.05 16.71
CA LYS A 447 -0.37 -23.24 16.23
C LYS A 447 -1.15 -21.93 16.28
N THR A 448 -1.03 -21.18 17.37
CA THR A 448 -1.65 -19.87 17.55
C THR A 448 -1.06 -18.87 16.57
N ALA A 449 0.25 -18.94 16.33
CA ALA A 449 0.91 -18.10 15.34
C ALA A 449 0.30 -18.27 13.93
N ARG A 450 0.19 -19.54 13.51
CA ARG A 450 -0.35 -19.90 12.21
C ARG A 450 -1.82 -19.52 12.04
N GLN A 451 -2.65 -19.73 13.07
CA GLN A 451 -4.07 -19.37 13.03
C GLN A 451 -4.27 -17.85 12.84
N ARG A 452 -3.49 -17.02 13.55
CA ARG A 452 -3.55 -15.55 13.40
C ARG A 452 -3.08 -15.10 12.02
N SER A 453 -1.96 -15.65 11.53
CA SER A 453 -1.42 -15.34 10.20
C SER A 453 -2.43 -15.65 9.08
N VAL A 454 -3.11 -16.80 9.13
CA VAL A 454 -4.14 -17.16 8.12
C VAL A 454 -5.30 -16.16 8.15
N HIS A 455 -5.81 -15.83 9.34
CA HIS A 455 -6.90 -14.86 9.46
C HIS A 455 -6.50 -13.47 8.94
N ILE A 456 -5.29 -13.01 9.26
CA ILE A 456 -4.75 -11.74 8.77
C ILE A 456 -4.59 -11.77 7.24
N HIS A 457 -4.12 -12.88 6.69
CA HIS A 457 -3.98 -13.05 5.25
C HIS A 457 -5.33 -12.96 4.52
N ASP A 458 -6.39 -13.53 5.08
CA ASP A 458 -7.74 -13.47 4.52
C ASP A 458 -8.30 -12.04 4.55
N LEU A 459 -8.11 -11.30 5.65
CA LEU A 459 -8.46 -9.88 5.75
C LEU A 459 -7.76 -9.02 4.69
N PHE A 460 -6.46 -9.24 4.45
CA PHE A 460 -5.73 -8.55 3.39
C PHE A 460 -6.26 -8.89 1.99
N ARG A 461 -6.70 -10.12 1.75
CA ARG A 461 -7.28 -10.51 0.44
C ARG A 461 -8.60 -9.81 0.20
N GLU A 462 -9.45 -9.70 1.22
CA GLU A 462 -10.71 -8.96 1.13
C GLU A 462 -10.47 -7.48 0.79
N GLU A 463 -9.53 -6.81 1.46
CA GLU A 463 -9.17 -5.43 1.13
C GLU A 463 -8.65 -5.27 -0.30
N GLU A 464 -7.78 -6.17 -0.77
CA GLU A 464 -7.23 -6.11 -2.12
C GLU A 464 -8.32 -6.28 -3.18
N MET A 465 -9.31 -7.16 -2.93
CA MET A 465 -10.46 -7.33 -3.81
C MET A 465 -11.35 -6.08 -3.86
N ILE A 466 -11.59 -5.43 -2.71
CA ILE A 466 -12.36 -4.18 -2.65
C ILE A 466 -11.64 -3.06 -3.42
N LYS A 467 -10.33 -2.90 -3.21
CA LYS A 467 -9.51 -1.89 -3.92
C LYS A 467 -9.44 -2.15 -5.42
N ALA A 468 -9.38 -3.41 -5.84
CA ALA A 468 -9.38 -3.78 -7.26
C ALA A 468 -10.72 -3.45 -7.96
N GLY A 469 -11.84 -3.47 -7.22
CA GLY A 469 -13.16 -3.12 -7.75
C GLY A 469 -13.34 -1.64 -8.09
N MET A 470 -12.61 -0.73 -7.43
CA MET A 470 -12.88 0.72 -7.48
C MET A 470 -12.14 1.52 -8.56
N GLY A 471 -11.32 0.89 -9.42
CA GLY A 471 -10.55 1.65 -10.44
C GLY A 471 -10.39 0.98 -11.81
N MET A 472 -10.94 -0.23 -11.98
CA MET A 472 -10.63 -1.07 -13.13
C MET A 472 -11.36 -0.62 -14.42
N GLN A 473 -12.57 -0.08 -14.32
CA GLN A 473 -13.38 0.23 -15.50
C GLN A 473 -12.85 1.43 -16.30
N GLU A 474 -12.41 2.48 -15.61
CA GLU A 474 -11.99 3.73 -16.26
C GLU A 474 -10.60 3.61 -16.93
N ILE A 475 -9.67 2.89 -16.32
CA ILE A 475 -8.33 2.63 -16.89
C ILE A 475 -8.42 1.64 -18.07
N LEU A 476 -9.26 0.60 -17.97
CA LEU A 476 -9.44 -0.38 -19.06
C LEU A 476 -10.09 0.24 -20.30
N HIS A 477 -10.96 1.24 -20.14
CA HIS A 477 -11.57 1.95 -21.26
C HIS A 477 -10.51 2.72 -22.08
N ARG A 478 -9.65 3.50 -21.40
CA ARG A 478 -8.60 4.29 -22.06
C ARG A 478 -7.52 3.43 -22.72
N ILE A 479 -7.18 2.28 -22.12
CA ILE A 479 -6.24 1.31 -22.71
C ILE A 479 -6.82 0.69 -23.99
N LYS A 480 -8.13 0.40 -24.03
CA LYS A 480 -8.79 -0.15 -25.22
C LYS A 480 -8.89 0.84 -26.38
N GLU A 481 -8.92 2.15 -26.09
CA GLU A 481 -8.91 3.21 -27.10
C GLU A 481 -7.52 3.51 -27.67
N GLY A 482 -6.45 2.92 -27.11
CA GLY A 482 -5.09 3.01 -27.65
C GLY A 482 -4.38 4.35 -27.43
N SER A 483 -4.95 5.25 -26.63
CA SER A 483 -4.41 6.59 -26.38
C SER A 483 -3.24 6.64 -25.40
N LEU A 484 -3.07 5.62 -24.57
CA LEU A 484 -2.09 5.62 -23.47
C LEU A 484 -1.01 4.54 -23.66
N LYS A 485 0.24 4.95 -23.84
CA LYS A 485 1.39 4.05 -23.95
C LYS A 485 1.88 3.64 -22.55
N LEU A 486 2.01 2.33 -22.32
CA LEU A 486 2.42 1.79 -21.02
C LEU A 486 3.85 1.27 -21.08
N LEU A 487 4.74 1.87 -20.28
CA LEU A 487 6.05 1.30 -19.99
C LEU A 487 5.90 0.27 -18.87
N LYS A 488 6.16 -0.99 -19.19
CA LYS A 488 6.00 -2.12 -18.28
C LYS A 488 7.31 -2.34 -17.52
N VAL A 489 7.24 -2.38 -16.20
CA VAL A 489 8.43 -2.51 -15.34
C VAL A 489 8.27 -3.69 -14.39
N ILE A 490 9.33 -4.49 -14.25
CA ILE A 490 9.51 -5.45 -13.17
C ILE A 490 10.54 -4.87 -12.21
N LEU A 491 10.18 -4.72 -10.93
CA LEU A 491 11.03 -4.06 -9.94
C LEU A 491 11.52 -5.03 -8.87
N LYS A 492 12.83 -5.10 -8.68
CA LYS A 492 13.47 -5.79 -7.56
C LYS A 492 14.23 -4.79 -6.72
N ALA A 493 14.10 -4.90 -5.41
CA ALA A 493 14.84 -4.09 -4.47
C ALA A 493 15.41 -4.99 -3.36
N ASP A 494 16.46 -4.54 -2.72
CA ASP A 494 17.11 -5.23 -1.61
C ASP A 494 16.22 -5.30 -0.36
N THR A 495 15.44 -4.24 -0.13
CA THR A 495 14.60 -4.01 1.06
C THR A 495 13.16 -3.71 0.67
N ASN A 496 12.22 -4.05 1.55
CA ASN A 496 10.79 -3.78 1.34
C ASN A 496 10.51 -2.27 1.29
N GLY A 497 11.21 -1.50 2.13
CA GLY A 497 11.06 -0.06 2.20
C GLY A 497 11.47 0.64 0.90
N SER A 498 12.63 0.30 0.33
CA SER A 498 13.06 0.84 -0.97
C SER A 498 12.09 0.48 -2.10
N LEU A 499 11.55 -0.75 -2.08
CA LEU A 499 10.54 -1.16 -3.06
C LEU A 499 9.29 -0.27 -3.03
N GLU A 500 8.82 0.08 -1.83
CA GLU A 500 7.66 0.95 -1.62
C GLU A 500 7.96 2.39 -2.06
N ALA A 501 9.12 2.94 -1.67
CA ALA A 501 9.57 4.28 -2.02
C ALA A 501 9.70 4.46 -3.55
N ILE A 502 10.31 3.49 -4.23
CA ILE A 502 10.43 3.52 -5.70
C ILE A 502 9.04 3.45 -6.34
N LYS A 503 8.16 2.53 -5.92
CA LYS A 503 6.80 2.46 -6.46
C LYS A 503 6.02 3.77 -6.32
N GLN A 504 6.11 4.41 -5.15
CA GLN A 504 5.43 5.68 -4.91
C GLN A 504 6.01 6.78 -5.81
N SER A 505 7.33 6.80 -5.98
CA SER A 505 8.00 7.77 -6.85
C SER A 505 7.65 7.57 -8.33
N LEU A 506 7.63 6.32 -8.81
CA LEU A 506 7.21 5.98 -10.17
C LEU A 506 5.72 6.30 -10.40
N ALA A 507 4.88 6.22 -9.37
CA ALA A 507 3.47 6.58 -9.48
C ALA A 507 3.24 8.10 -9.62
N LYS A 508 4.20 8.95 -9.22
CA LYS A 508 4.17 10.40 -9.43
C LYS A 508 4.53 10.78 -10.88
N VAL A 509 5.34 9.97 -11.56
CA VAL A 509 5.72 10.17 -12.96
C VAL A 509 4.57 9.71 -13.87
N LYS A 510 3.64 10.62 -14.15
CA LYS A 510 2.49 10.36 -15.03
C LYS A 510 2.30 11.51 -16.02
N SER A 511 1.95 11.16 -17.24
CA SER A 511 1.49 12.09 -18.28
C SER A 511 0.26 11.49 -18.95
N ASP A 512 -0.50 12.34 -19.65
CA ASP A 512 -1.74 11.93 -20.33
C ASP A 512 -1.47 10.90 -21.45
N ASP A 513 -0.27 10.93 -22.05
CA ASP A 513 0.11 10.10 -23.20
C ASP A 513 0.90 8.83 -22.79
N VAL A 514 1.58 8.85 -21.64
CA VAL A 514 2.49 7.78 -21.18
C VAL A 514 2.37 7.51 -19.68
N ALA A 515 2.41 6.24 -19.29
CA ALA A 515 2.44 5.85 -17.88
C ALA A 515 3.31 4.62 -17.61
N ILE A 516 3.85 4.55 -16.39
CA ILE A 516 4.60 3.40 -15.90
C ILE A 516 3.64 2.42 -15.24
N LYS A 517 3.72 1.14 -15.63
CA LYS A 517 2.99 0.03 -15.00
C LYS A 517 3.97 -0.97 -14.43
N VAL A 518 4.01 -1.07 -13.11
CA VAL A 518 4.73 -2.13 -12.40
C VAL A 518 3.94 -3.44 -12.53
N ILE A 519 4.44 -4.39 -13.30
CA ILE A 519 3.80 -5.71 -13.48
C ILE A 519 4.03 -6.56 -12.24
N HIS A 520 5.28 -6.59 -11.81
CA HIS A 520 5.72 -7.42 -10.70
C HIS A 520 6.75 -6.66 -9.89
N SER A 521 6.76 -6.95 -8.59
CA SER A 521 7.68 -6.33 -7.67
C SER A 521 8.01 -7.29 -6.54
N GLY A 522 9.27 -7.36 -6.14
CA GLY A 522 9.66 -8.22 -5.03
C GLY A 522 10.95 -7.77 -4.36
N VAL A 523 11.20 -8.34 -3.18
CA VAL A 523 12.42 -8.13 -2.41
C VAL A 523 13.42 -9.24 -2.74
N GLY A 524 14.70 -8.88 -2.88
CA GLY A 524 15.80 -9.79 -3.18
C GLY A 524 16.29 -9.74 -4.63
N SER A 525 17.32 -10.54 -4.91
CA SER A 525 18.00 -10.57 -6.21
C SER A 525 17.10 -10.91 -7.40
N ILE A 526 17.53 -10.50 -8.58
CA ILE A 526 16.81 -10.77 -9.84
C ILE A 526 16.94 -12.26 -10.18
N THR A 527 15.80 -12.92 -10.41
CA THR A 527 15.73 -14.36 -10.70
C THR A 527 15.40 -14.64 -12.17
N GLU A 528 15.61 -15.88 -12.61
CA GLU A 528 15.23 -16.33 -13.97
C GLU A 528 13.73 -16.16 -14.25
N SER A 529 12.89 -16.35 -13.22
CA SER A 529 11.44 -16.16 -13.36
C SER A 529 11.07 -14.71 -13.66
N ASP A 530 11.83 -13.74 -13.15
CA ASP A 530 11.58 -12.33 -13.42
C ASP A 530 11.92 -12.00 -14.87
N VAL A 531 13.04 -12.53 -15.38
CA VAL A 531 13.43 -12.39 -16.79
C VAL A 531 12.43 -13.07 -17.73
N MET A 532 11.93 -14.25 -17.38
CA MET A 532 10.92 -14.95 -18.18
C MET A 532 9.59 -14.18 -18.23
N MET A 533 9.17 -13.60 -17.10
CA MET A 533 7.99 -12.75 -17.02
C MET A 533 8.14 -11.49 -17.88
N ALA A 534 9.33 -10.87 -17.87
CA ALA A 534 9.64 -9.76 -18.74
C ALA A 534 9.63 -10.18 -20.22
N ALA A 535 10.24 -11.32 -20.57
CA ALA A 535 10.25 -11.82 -21.95
C ALA A 535 8.84 -12.06 -22.52
N THR A 536 7.88 -12.42 -21.66
CA THR A 536 6.47 -12.61 -22.04
C THR A 536 5.74 -11.28 -22.27
N SER A 537 6.27 -10.18 -21.74
CA SER A 537 5.71 -8.83 -21.85
C SER A 537 6.56 -7.97 -22.79
N PRO A 538 6.12 -7.73 -24.04
CA PRO A 538 6.88 -6.92 -25.00
C PRO A 538 7.20 -5.53 -24.45
N GLY A 539 8.45 -5.09 -24.61
CA GLY A 539 8.91 -3.77 -24.17
C GLY A 539 8.96 -3.59 -22.65
N SER A 540 9.09 -4.70 -21.90
CA SER A 540 9.25 -4.62 -20.44
C SER A 540 10.71 -4.51 -20.02
N LEU A 541 10.92 -3.75 -18.95
CA LEU A 541 12.23 -3.47 -18.36
C LEU A 541 12.33 -4.13 -16.99
N VAL A 542 13.46 -4.77 -16.69
CA VAL A 542 13.75 -5.29 -15.35
C VAL A 542 14.69 -4.32 -14.63
N ILE A 543 14.25 -3.79 -13.50
CA ILE A 543 14.99 -2.84 -12.69
C ILE A 543 15.37 -3.50 -11.37
N GLY A 544 16.66 -3.55 -11.06
CA GLY A 544 17.19 -3.92 -9.75
C GLY A 544 17.66 -2.69 -8.99
N PHE A 545 17.28 -2.55 -7.73
CA PHE A 545 17.77 -1.49 -6.85
C PHE A 545 18.56 -2.09 -5.69
N HIS A 546 19.86 -1.82 -5.63
CA HIS A 546 20.82 -2.51 -4.74
C HIS A 546 20.80 -4.05 -4.87
N THR A 547 20.32 -4.56 -6.00
CA THR A 547 20.24 -6.00 -6.27
C THR A 547 20.87 -6.32 -7.60
N GLU A 548 21.80 -7.27 -7.60
CA GLU A 548 22.43 -7.74 -8.83
C GLU A 548 21.74 -8.97 -9.42
N ALA A 549 21.81 -9.09 -10.75
CA ALA A 549 21.52 -10.32 -11.46
C ALA A 549 22.79 -11.19 -11.55
N ASN A 550 22.66 -12.48 -11.22
CA ASN A 550 23.74 -13.44 -11.35
C ASN A 550 24.11 -13.67 -12.84
N SER A 551 25.26 -14.32 -13.09
CA SER A 551 25.78 -14.50 -14.45
C SER A 551 24.87 -15.35 -15.35
N GLN A 552 24.11 -16.30 -14.80
CA GLN A 552 23.16 -17.11 -15.56
C GLN A 552 21.94 -16.29 -15.97
N VAL A 553 21.39 -15.49 -15.05
CA VAL A 553 20.26 -14.59 -15.28
C VAL A 553 20.60 -13.53 -16.33
N ARG A 554 21.82 -12.95 -16.29
CA ARG A 554 22.27 -12.00 -17.33
C ARG A 554 22.34 -12.63 -18.71
N ARG A 555 22.92 -13.83 -18.83
CA ARG A 555 22.97 -14.57 -20.11
C ARG A 555 21.57 -14.92 -20.63
N MET A 556 20.64 -15.24 -19.73
CA MET A 556 19.25 -15.49 -20.08
C MET A 556 18.56 -14.22 -20.59
N ALA A 557 18.78 -13.08 -19.93
CA ALA A 557 18.24 -11.79 -20.33
C ALA A 557 18.74 -11.38 -21.73
N GLU A 558 20.04 -11.54 -22.01
CA GLU A 558 20.63 -11.29 -23.34
C GLU A 558 19.98 -12.15 -24.42
N ARG A 559 19.78 -13.45 -24.18
CA ARG A 559 19.12 -14.37 -25.12
C ARG A 559 17.66 -14.02 -25.34
N ALA A 560 16.97 -13.63 -24.27
CA ALA A 560 15.56 -13.23 -24.30
C ALA A 560 15.36 -11.79 -24.82
N ARG A 561 16.44 -11.04 -25.06
CA ARG A 561 16.42 -9.60 -25.40
C ARG A 561 15.64 -8.76 -24.40
N VAL A 562 15.78 -9.10 -23.11
CA VAL A 562 15.22 -8.36 -21.99
C VAL A 562 16.30 -7.45 -21.43
N GLU A 563 15.98 -6.17 -21.29
CA GLU A 563 16.89 -5.21 -20.68
C GLU A 563 16.82 -5.32 -19.15
N VAL A 564 17.98 -5.47 -18.52
CA VAL A 564 18.14 -5.56 -17.07
C VAL A 564 19.09 -4.46 -16.64
N VAL A 565 18.58 -3.50 -15.87
CA VAL A 565 19.36 -2.36 -15.38
C VAL A 565 19.36 -2.35 -13.86
N THR A 566 20.53 -2.11 -13.28
CA THR A 566 20.73 -2.07 -11.84
C THR A 566 21.12 -0.67 -11.42
N TYR A 567 20.48 -0.16 -10.36
CA TYR A 567 20.71 1.17 -9.81
C TYR A 567 21.05 1.08 -8.34
N ASN A 568 21.85 2.05 -7.87
CA ASN A 568 22.18 2.22 -6.46
C ASN A 568 21.63 3.53 -5.89
N VAL A 569 21.03 4.38 -6.73
CA VAL A 569 20.45 5.66 -6.31
C VAL A 569 19.07 5.80 -6.94
N ILE A 570 18.06 6.14 -6.13
CA ILE A 570 16.66 6.21 -6.61
C ILE A 570 16.46 7.27 -7.71
N TYR A 571 17.18 8.40 -7.65
CA TYR A 571 17.07 9.47 -8.65
C TYR A 571 17.48 9.01 -10.05
N GLU A 572 18.52 8.18 -10.16
CA GLU A 572 18.97 7.66 -11.46
C GLU A 572 17.85 6.84 -12.12
N ILE A 573 17.08 6.07 -11.33
CA ILE A 573 15.91 5.33 -11.83
C ILE A 573 14.87 6.30 -12.39
N ILE A 574 14.53 7.34 -11.63
CA ILE A 574 13.47 8.29 -12.00
C ILE A 574 13.89 9.06 -13.26
N ASP A 575 15.13 9.55 -13.30
CA ASP A 575 15.65 10.33 -14.43
C ASP A 575 15.73 9.50 -15.71
N ASP A 576 16.26 8.28 -15.64
CA ASP A 576 16.40 7.43 -16.82
C ASP A 576 15.05 6.93 -17.31
N LEU A 577 14.11 6.60 -16.41
CA LEU A 577 12.74 6.30 -16.82
C LEU A 577 12.03 7.51 -17.42
N THR A 578 12.26 8.72 -16.90
CA THR A 578 11.68 9.95 -17.47
C THR A 578 12.22 10.23 -18.87
N LYS A 579 13.52 10.00 -19.11
CA LYS A 579 14.12 10.06 -20.45
C LYS A 579 13.54 9.01 -21.39
N LEU A 580 13.39 7.77 -20.93
CA LEU A 580 12.79 6.68 -21.71
C LEU A 580 11.35 7.00 -22.09
N LEU A 581 10.54 7.47 -21.15
CA LEU A 581 9.16 7.88 -21.40
C LEU A 581 9.08 9.07 -22.37
N SER A 582 10.00 10.04 -22.25
CA SER A 582 10.08 11.17 -23.20
C SER A 582 10.38 10.68 -24.61
N GLY A 583 11.20 9.64 -24.77
CA GLY A 583 11.46 9.00 -26.06
C GLY A 583 10.26 8.24 -26.64
N MET A 584 9.27 7.88 -25.82
CA MET A 584 8.02 7.22 -26.26
C MET A 584 6.93 8.23 -26.68
N LEU A 585 7.09 9.50 -26.30
CA LEU A 585 6.15 10.57 -26.66
C LEU A 585 6.22 10.90 -28.15
N GLU A 586 5.06 11.13 -28.73
CA GLU A 586 5.00 11.62 -30.11
C GLU A 586 5.37 13.10 -30.14
N PRO A 587 6.19 13.52 -31.12
CA PRO A 587 6.58 14.91 -31.23
C PRO A 587 5.34 15.78 -31.47
N GLU A 588 5.25 16.88 -30.73
CA GLU A 588 4.19 17.86 -30.92
C GLU A 588 4.45 18.65 -32.20
N ILE A 589 3.44 18.72 -33.05
CA ILE A 589 3.47 19.51 -34.28
C ILE A 589 3.08 20.93 -33.90
N VAL A 590 4.09 21.78 -33.65
CA VAL A 590 3.87 23.19 -33.34
C VAL A 590 3.84 23.96 -34.65
N THR A 591 2.71 24.64 -34.89
CA THR A 591 2.58 25.55 -36.03
C THR A 591 3.04 26.93 -35.60
N THR A 592 4.20 27.37 -36.10
CA THR A 592 4.72 28.71 -35.82
C THR A 592 4.42 29.61 -37.00
N GLU A 593 3.73 30.73 -36.75
CA GLU A 593 3.51 31.77 -37.74
C GLU A 593 4.78 32.61 -37.88
N LEU A 594 5.31 32.70 -39.10
CA LEU A 594 6.58 33.36 -39.39
C LEU A 594 6.38 34.83 -39.75
N GLY A 595 5.40 35.13 -40.60
CA GLY A 595 5.22 36.47 -41.12
C GLY A 595 4.06 36.62 -42.10
N LYS A 596 3.75 37.87 -42.43
CA LYS A 596 2.64 38.26 -43.30
C LYS A 596 3.16 39.07 -44.49
N PHE A 597 2.76 38.69 -45.68
CA PHE A 597 3.15 39.35 -46.92
C PHE A 597 1.93 39.91 -47.63
N LYS A 598 1.97 41.19 -47.97
CA LYS A 598 0.88 41.84 -48.69
C LYS A 598 1.21 41.92 -50.17
N VAL A 599 0.37 41.30 -50.99
CA VAL A 599 0.52 41.25 -52.44
C VAL A 599 0.18 42.63 -53.03
N GLN A 600 1.06 43.14 -53.87
CA GLN A 600 0.86 44.41 -54.57
C GLN A 600 0.70 44.22 -56.07
N LYS A 601 1.49 43.32 -56.68
CA LYS A 601 1.46 43.04 -58.11
C LYS A 601 1.69 41.58 -58.41
N ILE A 602 1.11 41.10 -59.50
CA ILE A 602 1.32 39.73 -59.98
C ILE A 602 2.18 39.81 -61.24
N PHE A 603 3.30 39.08 -61.24
CA PHE A 603 4.27 39.09 -62.34
C PHE A 603 4.12 37.88 -63.27
N PHE A 604 3.71 36.73 -62.74
CA PHE A 604 3.54 35.51 -63.53
C PHE A 604 2.42 34.65 -62.96
N THR A 605 1.62 34.05 -63.84
CA THR A 605 0.56 33.10 -63.48
C THR A 605 0.63 31.89 -64.41
N GLY A 606 0.99 30.73 -63.86
CA GLY A 606 1.04 29.44 -64.55
C GLY A 606 0.02 28.44 -63.99
N LYS A 607 0.07 27.19 -64.46
CA LYS A 607 -0.75 26.09 -63.90
C LYS A 607 -0.19 25.66 -62.54
N GLY A 608 -0.73 26.23 -61.47
CA GLY A 608 -0.40 25.86 -60.09
C GLY A 608 0.82 26.55 -59.49
N GLU A 609 1.41 27.51 -60.21
CA GLU A 609 2.52 28.35 -59.76
C GLU A 609 2.25 29.81 -60.12
N MET A 610 2.55 30.74 -59.20
CA MET A 610 2.40 32.17 -59.40
C MET A 610 3.61 32.91 -58.82
N VAL A 611 4.03 33.99 -59.47
CA VAL A 611 5.04 34.89 -58.93
C VAL A 611 4.37 36.21 -58.61
N VAL A 612 4.36 36.56 -57.33
CA VAL A 612 3.71 37.76 -56.80
C VAL A 612 4.76 38.64 -56.15
N GLY A 613 4.70 39.94 -56.41
CA GLY A 613 5.52 40.93 -55.76
C GLY A 613 4.70 41.74 -54.76
N GLY A 614 5.36 42.14 -53.69
CA GLY A 614 4.71 42.80 -52.58
C GLY A 614 5.71 43.07 -51.48
N LYS A 615 5.15 43.40 -50.31
CA LYS A 615 5.93 43.83 -49.15
C LYS A 615 5.64 42.94 -47.95
N ILE A 616 6.70 42.59 -47.23
CA ILE A 616 6.57 41.89 -45.95
C ILE A 616 6.05 42.89 -44.93
N SER A 617 4.79 42.70 -44.54
CA SER A 617 4.07 43.57 -43.62
C SER A 617 4.43 43.30 -42.16
N ASP A 618 4.72 42.04 -41.83
CA ASP A 618 5.08 41.65 -40.47
C ASP A 618 5.88 40.35 -40.46
N GLY A 619 6.76 40.19 -39.47
CA GLY A 619 7.58 38.99 -39.31
C GLY A 619 8.57 38.76 -40.45
N VAL A 620 8.79 37.48 -40.76
CA VAL A 620 9.81 37.00 -41.70
C VAL A 620 9.20 36.00 -42.68
N LEU A 621 9.65 35.99 -43.93
CA LEU A 621 9.32 34.94 -44.89
C LEU A 621 10.53 34.01 -45.07
N ARG A 622 10.29 32.71 -44.99
CA ARG A 622 11.30 31.67 -45.26
C ARG A 622 10.85 30.76 -46.41
N LYS A 623 11.80 30.39 -47.27
CA LYS A 623 11.57 29.41 -48.34
C LYS A 623 11.15 28.05 -47.76
N GLY A 624 10.17 27.41 -48.37
CA GLY A 624 9.59 26.14 -47.89
C GLY A 624 8.50 26.29 -46.82
N ALA A 625 8.15 27.51 -46.42
CA ALA A 625 7.02 27.75 -45.52
C ALA A 625 5.67 27.50 -46.21
N HIS A 626 4.67 27.09 -45.44
CA HIS A 626 3.29 27.03 -45.90
C HIS A 626 2.66 28.42 -45.88
N LEU A 627 1.83 28.72 -46.87
CA LEU A 627 1.17 30.00 -47.03
C LEU A 627 -0.34 29.83 -46.91
N ARG A 628 -0.98 30.55 -45.98
CA ARG A 628 -2.43 30.76 -45.99
C ARG A 628 -2.71 32.02 -46.80
N VAL A 629 -3.59 31.93 -47.78
CA VAL A 629 -4.04 33.06 -48.60
C VAL A 629 -5.29 33.65 -47.96
N LEU A 630 -5.23 34.91 -47.55
CA LEU A 630 -6.33 35.66 -46.98
C LEU A 630 -6.78 36.78 -47.92
N ARG A 631 -8.09 36.87 -48.14
CA ARG A 631 -8.75 37.98 -48.84
C ARG A 631 -9.83 38.53 -47.94
N ASP A 632 -9.84 39.84 -47.72
CA ASP A 632 -10.77 40.49 -46.80
C ASP A 632 -10.84 39.82 -45.41
N LYS A 633 -9.69 39.30 -44.94
CA LYS A 633 -9.52 38.55 -43.67
C LYS A 633 -10.15 37.14 -43.64
N VAL A 634 -10.62 36.60 -44.76
CA VAL A 634 -11.11 35.22 -44.87
C VAL A 634 -10.05 34.33 -45.53
N VAL A 635 -9.80 33.15 -44.96
CA VAL A 635 -8.86 32.16 -45.51
C VAL A 635 -9.48 31.50 -46.74
N ILE A 636 -8.94 31.79 -47.92
CA ILE A 636 -9.39 31.19 -49.19
C ILE A 636 -8.73 29.82 -49.37
N GLY A 637 -7.50 29.65 -48.87
CA GLY A 637 -6.89 28.34 -48.69
C GLY A 637 -5.38 28.39 -48.61
N ILE A 638 -4.73 27.27 -48.96
CA ILE A 638 -3.34 26.99 -48.56
C ILE A 638 -2.50 26.71 -49.81
N GLY A 639 -1.26 27.21 -49.81
CA GLY A 639 -0.21 26.82 -50.74
C GLY A 639 1.17 26.82 -50.06
N GLU A 640 2.21 26.79 -50.88
CA GLU A 640 3.60 26.66 -50.44
C GLU A 640 4.45 27.78 -51.03
N LEU A 641 5.40 28.28 -50.23
CA LEU A 641 6.41 29.23 -50.65
C LEU A 641 7.57 28.48 -51.31
N ALA A 642 7.56 28.39 -52.64
CA ALA A 642 8.56 27.67 -53.42
C ALA A 642 9.89 28.44 -53.60
N GLY A 643 9.87 29.78 -53.48
CA GLY A 643 11.08 30.59 -53.57
C GLY A 643 10.86 32.05 -53.23
N LEU A 644 11.91 32.70 -52.72
CA LEU A 644 11.97 34.13 -52.46
C LEU A 644 13.04 34.75 -53.34
N LYS A 645 12.72 35.90 -53.92
CA LYS A 645 13.65 36.63 -54.79
C LYS A 645 13.67 38.11 -54.41
N LEU A 646 14.85 38.61 -54.07
CA LEU A 646 15.09 40.03 -53.81
C LEU A 646 15.77 40.62 -55.05
N VAL A 647 15.06 41.46 -55.80
CA VAL A 647 15.51 42.05 -57.07
C VAL A 647 15.92 40.98 -58.09
N ASN A 648 17.17 40.52 -58.07
CA ASN A 648 17.71 39.50 -58.97
C ASN A 648 18.34 38.31 -58.24
N GLU A 649 18.41 38.31 -56.92
CA GLU A 649 19.04 37.26 -56.11
C GLU A 649 17.99 36.37 -55.44
N ASP A 650 18.17 35.06 -55.55
CA ASP A 650 17.38 34.08 -54.80
C ASP A 650 17.89 34.02 -53.36
N VAL A 651 16.98 34.20 -52.41
CA VAL A 651 17.28 34.28 -50.97
C VAL A 651 16.45 33.25 -50.22
N ASP A 652 16.95 32.77 -49.09
CA ASP A 652 16.23 31.77 -48.30
C ASP A 652 15.32 32.39 -47.24
N GLU A 653 15.61 33.62 -46.80
CA GLU A 653 14.88 34.33 -45.75
C GLU A 653 14.88 35.85 -45.98
N LEU A 654 13.75 36.51 -45.69
CA LEU A 654 13.59 37.97 -45.82
C LEU A 654 12.77 38.56 -44.68
N GLU A 655 13.19 39.72 -44.20
CA GLU A 655 12.64 40.37 -43.01
C GLU A 655 11.60 41.46 -43.32
N LYS A 656 10.89 41.89 -42.28
CA LYS A 656 9.85 42.92 -42.34
C LYS A 656 10.32 44.20 -43.05
N GLY A 657 9.45 44.74 -43.89
CA GLY A 657 9.66 46.03 -44.55
C GLY A 657 10.38 45.95 -45.89
N GLN A 658 10.88 44.79 -46.29
CA GLN A 658 11.49 44.58 -47.60
C GLN A 658 10.44 44.26 -48.67
N GLU A 659 10.69 44.73 -49.90
CA GLU A 659 9.91 44.37 -51.08
C GLU A 659 10.57 43.19 -51.79
N CYS A 660 9.80 42.14 -52.06
CA CYS A 660 10.33 40.93 -52.64
C CYS A 660 9.33 40.23 -53.56
N GLY A 661 9.87 39.40 -54.45
CA GLY A 661 9.10 38.46 -55.25
C GLY A 661 8.95 37.13 -54.50
N VAL A 662 7.71 36.68 -54.34
CA VAL A 662 7.35 35.38 -53.76
C VAL A 662 6.89 34.47 -54.87
N ARG A 663 7.56 33.33 -55.04
CA ARG A 663 7.10 32.23 -55.89
C ARG A 663 6.18 31.34 -55.07
N TYR A 664 4.90 31.45 -55.33
CA TYR A 664 3.84 30.66 -54.70
C TYR A 664 3.51 29.43 -55.55
N LYS A 665 3.32 28.29 -54.90
CA LYS A 665 2.83 27.06 -55.51
C LYS A 665 1.55 26.63 -54.81
N GLY A 666 0.46 26.50 -55.55
CA GLY A 666 -0.84 26.15 -54.99
C GLY A 666 -1.96 26.18 -56.01
N LYS A 667 -3.10 25.57 -55.64
CA LYS A 667 -4.26 25.45 -56.53
C LYS A 667 -5.08 26.74 -56.63
N ILE A 668 -4.95 27.61 -55.62
CA ILE A 668 -5.73 28.85 -55.49
C ILE A 668 -4.98 29.98 -56.19
N LYS A 669 -5.70 30.78 -56.97
CA LYS A 669 -5.16 31.97 -57.62
C LYS A 669 -5.09 33.12 -56.63
N ILE A 670 -3.91 33.73 -56.50
CA ILE A 670 -3.68 34.93 -55.71
C ILE A 670 -4.13 36.16 -56.50
N GLU A 671 -4.81 37.10 -55.85
CA GLU A 671 -5.20 38.39 -56.41
C GLU A 671 -4.39 39.54 -55.79
N GLU A 672 -4.39 40.69 -56.47
CA GLU A 672 -3.78 41.90 -55.90
C GLU A 672 -4.50 42.31 -54.61
N HIS A 673 -3.75 42.78 -53.62
CA HIS A 673 -4.20 43.08 -52.25
C HIS A 673 -4.48 41.89 -51.33
N ASP A 674 -4.33 40.64 -51.79
CA ASP A 674 -4.36 39.47 -50.89
C ASP A 674 -3.21 39.52 -49.86
N VAL A 675 -3.44 38.93 -48.69
CA VAL A 675 -2.44 38.77 -47.62
C VAL A 675 -2.06 37.31 -47.51
N LEU A 676 -0.76 37.02 -47.61
CA LEU A 676 -0.20 35.68 -47.45
C LEU A 676 0.40 35.55 -46.05
N GLU A 677 -0.16 34.68 -45.22
CA GLU A 677 0.37 34.34 -43.90
C GLU A 677 1.25 33.09 -43.99
N ALA A 678 2.55 33.27 -43.73
CA ALA A 678 3.53 32.19 -43.73
C ALA A 678 3.59 31.51 -42.36
N TRP A 679 3.59 30.18 -42.37
CA TRP A 679 3.78 29.35 -41.19
C TRP A 679 4.60 28.11 -41.51
N ILE A 680 5.30 27.59 -40.50
CA ILE A 680 6.01 26.31 -40.58
C ILE A 680 5.47 25.39 -39.48
N GLN A 681 5.35 24.11 -39.82
CA GLN A 681 5.14 23.04 -38.85
C GLN A 681 6.49 22.52 -38.41
N GLU A 682 6.83 22.77 -37.15
CA GLU A 682 8.01 22.19 -36.52
C GLU A 682 7.58 21.01 -35.64
N LYS A 683 8.27 19.87 -35.81
CA LYS A 683 8.15 18.75 -34.88
C LYS A 683 9.04 19.05 -33.68
N LYS A 684 8.45 19.44 -32.56
CA LYS A 684 9.17 19.56 -31.28
C LYS A 684 9.00 18.27 -30.50
N MET A 685 10.10 17.70 -30.03
CA MET A 685 10.03 16.56 -29.11
C MET A 685 9.41 17.05 -27.79
N LYS A 686 8.37 16.38 -27.31
CA LYS A 686 7.83 16.63 -25.98
C LYS A 686 8.81 16.08 -24.94
N THR A 687 9.03 16.83 -23.87
CA THR A 687 9.74 16.40 -22.67
C THR A 687 8.74 16.32 -21.52
N LEU A 688 8.92 15.32 -20.65
CA LEU A 688 8.13 15.14 -19.43
C LEU A 688 8.50 16.12 -18.33
#